data_AF-A0A6V6YRB5-F1
#
_entry.id   AF-A0A6V6YRB5-F1
#
_cell.length_a   1.000
_cell.length_b   1.000
_cell.length_c   1.000
_cell.angle_alpha   90.00
_cell.angle_beta   90.00
_cell.angle_gamma   90.00
#
_symmetry.space_group_name_H-M   'P 1'
#
loop_
_entity.id
_entity.type
_entity.pdbx_description
1 polymer ?
#
loop_
_entity_poly.entity_id
_entity_poly.type
_entity_poly.pdbx_seq_one_letter_code
_entity_poly.pdbx_strand_id
1 'polypeptide(L)'
;MKKQYFISLLLVLYSLTVFSQTIQRIEAENYSAYNGVSKEANAALSGGKNIGSCKNGYWVKFAGHVFSQYDTRFDIAAASKTQTGSQTVGTLAGTVEIRIDAVAGTLIGTASVNATSTANWTTYQIVSAAISQTAGTHDLYFVFKPVSGNNYVGNFDYFEKVTNDPSVTMYSLTTNVSPASSGAIIGNLSGTQYAEGIQISLTANPEYGYVFSKWVDGNGTLVSTNRTITFAMTANTTRVAQFVAETFPDAATTQILPNIPATQYVITEALYGGSTFNLDNAAAINAAIIAANAAGGGTVVVPAAASPFFSGPITMKSNVNLQISAGATLQLMPYGNGNGSPAGSYPNSGTTDSYTTFIYGENLTNIAITGGGTIEGDGSAWWTAFDATGIGRPGIIRFKACNKVLISDITVHNAPNVSLTMGKSGSGRGGNGTIKNVTVIAPETAPNTDALDVWYWDGLDVLNCKFSVGDDDVAVDANSQNIKIKNCAFGEGHGVSVGSYTSNVNNVFVDNCSFNGTSNGFRLKSAIDRGGNETTFYYSNVTMENVSTPFAITSWYPKEPTASPSTLTPGTVTSTTPTWKNITFKNITVNNSANAGVLYGLPESLITNVVFDNVKISAKKGMVANFVTGLVFQNCSSISIPNGDAIIPYKAETVNGSNTISGINTTTGVPTSCNLSVKDVNFTNKFSFYPNPVKGNDFTVSTDTGIEKIVIYNLFGAKIKEMKGNDSTQQTINVEGFSVGYYFIQIILDNGKIKTTKFIKE
;
A
#
# COMPACT_ATOMS: atom_id res chain seq x y z
N MET A 1 40.06 24.83 62.78
CA MET A 1 40.59 25.23 61.45
C MET A 1 39.39 25.27 60.51
N LYS A 2 38.83 26.46 60.24
CA LYS A 2 39.03 27.28 59.02
C LYS A 2 38.38 26.57 57.81
N LYS A 3 37.35 27.07 57.11
CA LYS A 3 36.99 28.45 56.65
C LYS A 3 35.58 28.36 55.96
N GLN A 4 34.59 29.23 56.30
CA GLN A 4 34.17 30.48 55.58
C GLN A 4 33.31 30.24 54.31
N TYR A 5 32.14 30.85 53.97
CA TYR A 5 31.28 32.00 54.37
C TYR A 5 29.81 31.67 53.93
N PHE A 6 28.68 32.00 54.59
CA PHE A 6 27.93 33.28 54.77
C PHE A 6 27.57 34.11 53.50
N ILE A 7 26.26 34.43 53.37
CA ILE A 7 25.59 35.49 52.55
C ILE A 7 25.37 35.07 51.06
N SER A 8 24.13 34.96 50.52
CA SER A 8 23.17 36.05 50.24
C SER A 8 21.74 35.54 50.05
N LEU A 9 20.78 36.09 50.82
CA LEU A 9 19.35 36.07 50.52
C LEU A 9 18.98 37.44 49.93
N LEU A 10 19.10 37.61 48.61
CA LEU A 10 18.37 38.59 47.80
C LEU A 10 18.68 38.32 46.33
N LEU A 11 17.69 37.91 45.53
CA LEU A 11 17.45 38.44 44.18
C LEU A 11 16.15 37.84 43.61
N VAL A 12 15.13 38.70 43.56
CA VAL A 12 14.10 38.84 42.53
C VAL A 12 13.15 37.65 42.27
N LEU A 13 11.94 37.74 42.86
CA LEU A 13 10.72 37.27 42.19
C LEU A 13 10.61 38.02 40.85
N TYR A 14 10.99 37.39 39.74
CA TYR A 14 10.32 37.67 38.48
C TYR A 14 9.11 36.75 38.45
N SER A 15 7.94 37.30 38.76
CA SER A 15 6.69 36.71 38.29
C SER A 15 6.80 36.62 36.77
N LEU A 16 6.91 35.39 36.24
CA LEU A 16 6.64 35.09 34.85
C LEU A 16 5.15 35.40 34.61
N THR A 17 4.83 36.66 34.36
CA THR A 17 3.58 37.01 33.70
C THR A 17 3.70 36.46 32.29
N VAL A 18 2.99 35.36 32.03
CA VAL A 18 2.89 34.76 30.70
C VAL A 18 2.12 35.76 29.84
N PHE A 19 2.83 36.52 29.01
CA PHE A 19 2.19 37.39 28.02
C PHE A 19 1.68 36.51 26.87
N SER A 20 0.44 36.72 26.42
CA SER A 20 0.02 36.15 25.14
C SER A 20 0.69 36.95 24.03
N GLN A 21 1.73 36.35 23.44
CA GLN A 21 2.34 36.90 22.24
C GLN A 21 1.51 36.45 21.03
N THR A 22 0.77 37.36 20.43
CA THR A 22 0.14 37.14 19.11
C THR A 22 0.97 37.79 18.04
N ILE A 23 1.05 37.13 16.89
CA ILE A 23 1.76 37.62 15.71
C ILE A 23 0.75 37.85 14.59
N GLN A 24 0.69 39.08 14.09
CA GLN A 24 -0.07 39.42 12.89
C GLN A 24 0.89 39.56 11.72
N ARG A 25 0.91 38.54 10.84
CA ARG A 25 1.67 38.61 9.59
C ARG A 25 0.99 39.51 8.57
N ILE A 26 1.81 40.32 7.91
CA ILE A 26 1.46 41.23 6.82
C ILE A 26 2.40 40.90 5.65
N GLU A 27 1.90 40.24 4.63
CA GLU A 27 2.68 39.98 3.41
C GLU A 27 3.14 41.30 2.79
N ALA A 28 4.42 41.43 2.49
CA ALA A 28 5.01 42.72 2.15
C ALA A 28 4.47 43.27 0.83
N GLU A 29 4.03 42.40 -0.08
CA GLU A 29 3.39 42.73 -1.34
C GLU A 29 1.94 43.19 -1.20
N ASN A 30 1.31 43.02 -0.04
CA ASN A 30 -0.10 43.38 0.20
C ASN A 30 -0.25 44.85 0.67
N TYR A 31 0.62 45.73 0.20
CA TYR A 31 0.53 47.16 0.46
C TYR A 31 -0.70 47.79 -0.22
N SER A 32 -1.26 48.81 0.43
CA SER A 32 -2.37 49.63 -0.07
C SER A 32 -1.92 50.77 -1.00
N ALA A 33 -0.72 51.30 -0.78
CA ALA A 33 -0.06 52.26 -1.66
C ALA A 33 1.47 52.12 -1.52
N TYR A 34 2.23 52.64 -2.47
CA TYR A 34 3.69 52.52 -2.48
C TYR A 34 4.36 53.63 -3.28
N ASN A 35 5.66 53.81 -3.07
CA ASN A 35 6.54 54.59 -3.93
C ASN A 35 7.78 53.77 -4.29
N GLY A 36 7.93 53.46 -5.58
CA GLY A 36 9.17 52.97 -6.18
C GLY A 36 9.50 51.48 -6.02
N VAL A 37 8.84 50.75 -5.12
CA VAL A 37 9.09 49.31 -4.90
C VAL A 37 8.48 48.43 -6.02
N SER A 38 8.97 47.19 -6.15
CA SER A 38 8.49 46.21 -7.14
C SER A 38 8.05 44.91 -6.47
N LYS A 39 6.98 44.27 -6.97
CA LYS A 39 6.58 42.91 -6.54
C LYS A 39 7.36 41.86 -7.32
N GLU A 40 7.90 40.86 -6.64
CA GLU A 40 8.72 39.78 -7.21
C GLU A 40 8.18 38.40 -6.78
N ALA A 41 8.44 37.35 -7.56
CA ALA A 41 7.95 35.99 -7.31
C ALA A 41 9.02 35.09 -6.66
N ASN A 42 9.73 35.64 -5.65
CA ASN A 42 10.91 35.01 -5.05
C ASN A 42 10.82 34.92 -3.51
N ALA A 43 9.60 34.84 -2.97
CA ALA A 43 9.35 34.70 -1.54
C ALA A 43 9.59 33.25 -1.07
N ALA A 44 10.77 33.01 -0.51
CA ALA A 44 11.19 31.67 -0.08
C ALA A 44 10.55 31.23 1.24
N LEU A 45 9.99 32.16 2.05
CA LEU A 45 9.45 31.85 3.37
C LEU A 45 7.92 31.76 3.39
N SER A 46 7.21 32.62 2.64
CA SER A 46 5.73 32.60 2.58
C SER A 46 5.18 31.69 1.49
N GLY A 47 5.96 31.40 0.44
CA GLY A 47 5.49 30.75 -0.79
C GLY A 47 4.66 31.68 -1.69
N GLY A 48 4.55 32.98 -1.34
CA GLY A 48 3.82 34.03 -2.06
C GLY A 48 4.72 34.89 -2.96
N LYS A 49 4.53 36.23 -2.92
CA LYS A 49 5.42 37.20 -3.57
C LYS A 49 6.20 37.97 -2.49
N ASN A 50 7.22 38.70 -2.90
CA ASN A 50 7.99 39.60 -2.02
C ASN A 50 8.01 41.00 -2.64
N ILE A 51 8.45 42.00 -1.88
CA ILE A 51 8.81 43.31 -2.46
C ILE A 51 10.32 43.44 -2.61
N GLY A 52 10.75 44.05 -3.71
CA GLY A 52 12.13 44.35 -4.04
C GLY A 52 12.29 45.76 -4.59
N SER A 53 13.48 46.07 -5.10
CA SER A 53 13.85 47.44 -5.55
C SER A 53 13.71 48.53 -4.47
N CYS A 54 13.90 48.19 -3.19
CA CYS A 54 13.74 49.11 -2.07
C CYS A 54 14.92 50.10 -1.93
N LYS A 55 14.85 51.24 -2.63
CA LYS A 55 15.88 52.30 -2.67
C LYS A 55 15.66 53.38 -1.61
N ASN A 56 16.61 54.32 -1.50
CA ASN A 56 16.52 55.44 -0.58
C ASN A 56 15.26 56.29 -0.80
N GLY A 57 14.43 56.41 0.24
CA GLY A 57 13.20 57.20 0.22
C GLY A 57 12.00 56.48 -0.40
N TYR A 58 12.15 55.23 -0.83
CA TYR A 58 11.02 54.40 -1.24
C TYR A 58 10.26 53.91 -0.02
N TRP A 59 8.98 53.58 -0.20
CA TRP A 59 8.12 53.16 0.90
C TRP A 59 6.93 52.33 0.45
N VAL A 60 6.36 51.58 1.39
CA VAL A 60 5.06 50.90 1.27
C VAL A 60 4.14 51.36 2.40
N LYS A 61 2.83 51.47 2.09
CA LYS A 61 1.77 51.89 3.01
C LYS A 61 0.75 50.76 3.21
N PHE A 62 0.35 50.51 4.46
CA PHE A 62 -0.79 49.67 4.83
C PHE A 62 -1.85 50.55 5.50
N ALA A 63 -2.97 50.77 4.80
CA ALA A 63 -4.00 51.69 5.25
C ALA A 63 -4.79 51.13 6.45
N GLY A 64 -5.12 52.01 7.40
CA GLY A 64 -6.00 51.66 8.53
C GLY A 64 -5.49 50.52 9.40
N HIS A 65 -4.18 50.44 9.62
CA HIS A 65 -3.57 49.44 10.49
C HIS A 65 -3.93 49.72 11.95
N VAL A 66 -4.51 48.74 12.64
CA VAL A 66 -4.95 48.87 14.04
C VAL A 66 -3.79 48.54 14.97
N PHE A 67 -3.41 49.48 15.82
CA PHE A 67 -2.43 49.30 16.88
C PHE A 67 -3.12 49.17 18.24
N SER A 68 -2.49 48.40 19.13
CA SER A 68 -2.83 48.31 20.55
C SER A 68 -1.64 48.72 21.41
N GLN A 69 -1.92 49.17 22.64
CA GLN A 69 -0.89 49.51 23.63
C GLN A 69 0.04 48.33 24.00
N TYR A 70 -0.27 47.13 23.52
CA TYR A 70 0.46 45.89 23.72
C TYR A 70 1.31 45.50 22.51
N ASP A 71 1.25 46.24 21.41
CA ASP A 71 2.13 46.03 20.27
C ASP A 71 3.55 46.48 20.64
N THR A 72 4.51 45.57 20.51
CA THR A 72 5.86 45.75 21.06
C THR A 72 6.94 45.87 20.00
N ARG A 73 6.78 45.18 18.86
CA ARG A 73 7.77 45.19 17.78
C ARG A 73 7.18 44.75 16.44
N PHE A 74 7.95 44.95 15.38
CA PHE A 74 7.81 44.23 14.12
C PHE A 74 8.98 43.27 13.92
N ASP A 75 8.68 42.02 13.58
CA ASP A 75 9.65 41.06 13.06
C ASP A 75 9.58 41.09 11.52
N ILE A 76 10.70 41.36 10.85
CA ILE A 76 10.74 41.66 9.42
C ILE A 76 11.59 40.62 8.70
N ALA A 77 10.98 39.90 7.75
CA ALA A 77 11.69 38.97 6.89
C ALA A 77 12.35 39.71 5.72
N ALA A 78 13.65 39.95 5.84
CA ALA A 78 14.44 40.72 4.87
C ALA A 78 15.57 39.89 4.28
N ALA A 79 15.88 40.06 3.00
CA ALA A 79 17.06 39.51 2.35
C ALA A 79 17.85 40.66 1.71
N SER A 80 19.18 40.67 1.87
CA SER A 80 20.02 41.70 1.27
C SER A 80 21.33 41.11 0.80
N LYS A 81 21.98 41.74 -0.18
CA LYS A 81 23.29 41.29 -0.66
C LYS A 81 24.37 42.35 -0.46
N THR A 82 25.62 41.91 -0.47
CA THR A 82 26.77 42.80 -0.37
C THR A 82 26.79 43.82 -1.52
N GLN A 83 27.04 45.08 -1.16
CA GLN A 83 27.12 46.25 -2.03
C GLN A 83 28.27 47.16 -1.55
N THR A 84 28.57 48.27 -2.25
CA THR A 84 29.71 49.14 -1.92
C THR A 84 29.71 49.64 -0.47
N GLY A 85 28.54 49.96 0.09
CA GLY A 85 28.37 50.37 1.49
C GLY A 85 28.22 49.22 2.49
N SER A 86 28.15 47.97 2.02
CA SER A 86 27.97 46.74 2.83
C SER A 86 28.75 45.58 2.23
N GLN A 87 30.07 45.63 2.30
CA GLN A 87 30.95 44.78 1.48
C GLN A 87 31.05 43.33 1.97
N THR A 88 30.58 43.04 3.19
CA THR A 88 30.69 41.72 3.81
C THR A 88 29.33 41.26 4.32
N VAL A 89 29.02 39.98 4.17
CA VAL A 89 27.83 39.38 4.79
C VAL A 89 27.86 39.65 6.30
N GLY A 90 26.73 40.07 6.86
CA GLY A 90 26.58 40.52 8.25
C GLY A 90 26.76 42.02 8.47
N THR A 91 27.25 42.79 7.49
CA THR A 91 27.36 44.26 7.60
C THR A 91 26.06 44.97 7.24
N LEU A 92 25.82 46.15 7.83
CA LEU A 92 24.59 46.92 7.66
C LEU A 92 24.39 47.34 6.19
N ALA A 93 23.31 46.87 5.57
CA ALA A 93 22.93 47.25 4.21
C ALA A 93 22.01 48.48 4.18
N GLY A 94 21.23 48.70 5.24
CA GLY A 94 20.34 49.84 5.39
C GLY A 94 19.40 49.67 6.56
N THR A 95 18.50 50.63 6.74
CA THR A 95 17.44 50.58 7.73
C THR A 95 16.06 50.66 7.09
N VAL A 96 15.08 50.13 7.81
CA VAL A 96 13.66 50.31 7.53
C VAL A 96 13.06 51.11 8.68
N GLU A 97 12.62 52.33 8.38
CA GLU A 97 11.89 53.15 9.34
C GLU A 97 10.41 52.76 9.34
N ILE A 98 9.85 52.51 10.52
CA ILE A 98 8.44 52.19 10.73
C ILE A 98 7.77 53.47 11.19
N ARG A 99 6.90 54.03 10.36
CA ARG A 99 6.25 55.34 10.60
C ARG A 99 4.74 55.21 10.51
N ILE A 100 4.03 56.12 11.17
CA ILE A 100 2.56 56.20 11.13
C ILE A 100 2.09 57.52 10.51
N ASP A 101 0.92 57.45 9.86
CA ASP A 101 0.10 58.53 9.28
C ASP A 101 0.69 59.29 8.08
N ALA A 102 2.01 59.35 7.94
CA ALA A 102 2.68 59.90 6.77
C ALA A 102 4.09 59.32 6.57
N VAL A 103 4.64 59.45 5.36
CA VAL A 103 6.04 59.06 5.04
C VAL A 103 7.05 59.81 5.92
N ALA A 104 6.75 61.05 6.30
CA ALA A 104 7.51 61.86 7.26
C ALA A 104 6.81 61.95 8.64
N GLY A 105 5.83 61.08 8.90
CA GLY A 105 5.07 61.04 10.15
C GLY A 105 5.87 60.45 11.30
N THR A 106 5.18 60.22 12.43
CA THR A 106 5.80 59.77 13.67
C THR A 106 6.59 58.48 13.45
N LEU A 107 7.88 58.50 13.77
CA LEU A 107 8.73 57.31 13.77
C LEU A 107 8.44 56.49 15.02
N ILE A 108 7.96 55.27 14.82
CA ILE A 108 7.65 54.37 15.93
C ILE A 108 8.69 53.27 16.08
N GLY A 109 9.45 52.91 15.04
CA GLY A 109 10.52 51.91 15.14
C GLY A 109 11.52 51.98 14.00
N THR A 110 12.66 51.31 14.14
CA THR A 110 13.67 51.20 13.08
C THR A 110 14.30 49.81 13.11
N ALA A 111 14.25 49.11 11.96
CA ALA A 111 14.94 47.84 11.77
C ALA A 111 16.26 48.05 11.03
N SER A 112 17.33 47.41 11.50
CA SER A 112 18.60 47.32 10.79
C SER A 112 18.62 46.05 9.93
N VAL A 113 18.85 46.21 8.62
CA VAL A 113 18.95 45.10 7.66
C VAL A 113 20.39 44.93 7.27
N ASN A 114 20.96 43.76 7.57
CA ASN A 114 22.34 43.41 7.19
C ASN A 114 22.37 42.67 5.84
N ALA A 115 23.49 42.73 5.12
CA ALA A 115 23.73 41.89 3.95
C ALA A 115 23.74 40.40 4.37
N THR A 116 22.89 39.57 3.77
CA THR A 116 22.76 38.12 4.09
C THR A 116 23.45 37.22 3.08
N SER A 117 23.82 37.74 1.91
CA SER A 117 24.46 36.98 0.84
C SER A 117 25.46 37.82 0.05
N THR A 118 26.43 37.18 -0.59
CA THR A 118 27.31 37.83 -1.58
C THR A 118 26.72 37.83 -2.99
N ALA A 119 25.73 36.97 -3.27
CA ALA A 119 25.32 36.64 -4.63
C ALA A 119 23.82 36.84 -4.92
N ASN A 120 22.95 36.74 -3.91
CA ASN A 120 21.50 36.68 -4.13
C ASN A 120 20.70 37.59 -3.18
N TRP A 121 19.44 37.85 -3.53
CA TRP A 121 18.48 38.65 -2.76
C TRP A 121 17.37 37.78 -2.12
N THR A 122 17.64 36.49 -1.92
CA THR A 122 16.63 35.50 -1.51
C THR A 122 17.04 34.71 -0.27
N THR A 123 18.20 35.00 0.31
CA THR A 123 18.62 34.46 1.61
C THR A 123 18.05 35.35 2.70
N TYR A 124 16.91 34.97 3.29
CA TYR A 124 16.20 35.80 4.26
C TYR A 124 16.77 35.68 5.69
N GLN A 125 16.79 36.79 6.41
CA GLN A 125 16.95 36.90 7.86
C GLN A 125 15.66 37.50 8.45
N ILE A 126 15.41 37.23 9.74
CA ILE A 126 14.39 37.94 10.51
C ILE A 126 15.07 39.02 11.33
N VAL A 127 14.66 40.28 11.16
CA VAL A 127 15.15 41.40 11.97
C VAL A 127 14.00 42.00 12.78
N SER A 128 14.22 42.17 14.08
CA SER A 128 13.23 42.70 15.00
C SER A 128 13.44 44.19 15.23
N ALA A 129 12.39 44.99 15.07
CA ALA A 129 12.35 46.41 15.42
C ALA A 129 11.34 46.66 16.52
N ALA A 130 11.83 46.96 17.72
CA ALA A 130 10.98 47.45 18.80
C ALA A 130 10.24 48.72 18.34
N ILE A 131 8.97 48.84 18.73
CA ILE A 131 8.17 50.03 18.47
C ILE A 131 7.83 50.78 19.75
N SER A 132 7.73 52.11 19.67
CA SER A 132 7.13 52.92 20.72
C SER A 132 5.66 52.55 20.88
N GLN A 133 5.16 52.63 22.12
CA GLN A 133 3.76 52.34 22.43
C GLN A 133 2.82 53.16 21.54
N THR A 134 2.03 52.47 20.73
CA THR A 134 1.15 53.05 19.71
C THR A 134 -0.22 52.39 19.86
N ALA A 135 -1.31 53.13 19.77
CA ALA A 135 -2.66 52.57 19.88
C ALA A 135 -3.62 53.32 18.96
N GLY A 136 -4.68 52.64 18.55
CA GLY A 136 -5.67 53.18 17.60
C GLY A 136 -5.34 52.83 16.16
N THR A 137 -6.13 53.36 15.24
CA THR A 137 -6.02 53.04 13.80
C THR A 137 -5.16 54.09 13.10
N HIS A 138 -4.08 53.65 12.45
CA HIS A 138 -3.11 54.50 11.76
C HIS A 138 -2.78 53.98 10.37
N ASP A 139 -2.38 54.86 9.47
CA ASP A 139 -1.75 54.43 8.22
C ASP A 139 -0.29 54.04 8.48
N LEU A 140 0.07 52.78 8.25
CA LEU A 140 1.41 52.25 8.55
C LEU A 140 2.33 52.36 7.34
N TYR A 141 3.51 52.96 7.51
CA TYR A 141 4.54 53.13 6.49
C TYR A 141 5.82 52.38 6.87
N PHE A 142 6.39 51.64 5.92
CA PHE A 142 7.77 51.18 5.97
C PHE A 142 8.59 51.97 4.96
N VAL A 143 9.58 52.74 5.43
CA VAL A 143 10.41 53.64 4.60
C VAL A 143 11.84 53.12 4.55
N PHE A 144 12.36 52.93 3.34
CA PHE A 144 13.65 52.27 3.10
C PHE A 144 14.80 53.28 3.00
N LYS A 145 15.87 53.04 3.75
CA LYS A 145 17.05 53.91 3.88
C LYS A 145 18.35 53.09 3.75
N PRO A 146 18.90 52.88 2.54
CA PRO A 146 20.18 52.19 2.39
C PRO A 146 21.31 53.00 3.01
N VAL A 147 22.36 52.33 3.50
CA VAL A 147 23.58 53.02 3.93
C VAL A 147 24.26 53.71 2.74
N SER A 148 25.09 54.72 3.02
CA SER A 148 25.85 55.42 1.97
C SER A 148 26.65 54.44 1.12
N GLY A 149 26.54 54.54 -0.21
CA GLY A 149 27.16 53.62 -1.16
C GLY A 149 26.30 52.41 -1.57
N ASN A 150 25.18 52.13 -0.89
CA ASN A 150 24.22 51.11 -1.31
C ASN A 150 23.08 51.73 -2.12
N ASN A 151 22.64 51.02 -3.17
CA ASN A 151 21.48 51.42 -3.95
C ASN A 151 20.17 50.89 -3.35
N TYR A 152 20.22 49.76 -2.65
CA TYR A 152 19.04 49.06 -2.12
C TYR A 152 19.26 48.63 -0.67
N VAL A 153 18.17 48.61 0.12
CA VAL A 153 18.18 47.99 1.46
C VAL A 153 18.09 46.47 1.35
N GLY A 154 17.15 45.96 0.57
CA GLY A 154 16.91 44.52 0.41
C GLY A 154 15.56 44.19 -0.23
N ASN A 155 15.27 42.89 -0.28
CA ASN A 155 13.98 42.29 -0.57
C ASN A 155 13.26 41.95 0.74
N PHE A 156 11.94 42.06 0.79
CA PHE A 156 11.13 41.83 1.99
C PHE A 156 9.98 40.89 1.68
N ASP A 157 9.87 39.79 2.43
CA ASP A 157 8.84 38.76 2.25
C ASP A 157 7.56 39.17 3.01
N TYR A 158 7.68 39.37 4.32
CA TYR A 158 6.58 39.80 5.18
C TYR A 158 7.06 40.65 6.37
N PHE A 159 6.10 41.33 7.00
CA PHE A 159 6.23 42.06 8.25
C PHE A 159 5.29 41.47 9.29
N GLU A 160 5.78 41.14 10.48
CA GLU A 160 5.01 40.52 11.55
C GLU A 160 4.89 41.48 12.72
N LYS A 161 3.69 42.03 12.95
CA LYS A 161 3.42 42.83 14.14
C LYS A 161 3.27 41.90 15.34
N VAL A 162 4.04 42.17 16.39
CA VAL A 162 4.03 41.35 17.60
C VAL A 162 3.36 42.09 18.74
N THR A 163 2.25 41.53 19.20
CA THR A 163 1.45 42.03 20.32
C THR A 163 1.66 41.12 21.51
N ASN A 164 2.03 41.68 22.67
CA ASN A 164 2.13 40.97 23.93
C ASN A 164 0.95 41.39 24.82
N ASP A 165 -0.24 40.84 24.55
CA ASP A 165 -1.46 41.16 25.30
C ASP A 165 -1.52 40.32 26.60
N PRO A 166 -1.51 40.96 27.78
CA PRO A 166 -1.62 40.23 29.05
C PRO A 166 -3.03 39.69 29.34
N SER A 167 -4.05 40.02 28.54
CA SER A 167 -5.46 39.66 28.78
C SER A 167 -5.96 38.41 28.04
N VAL A 168 -5.18 37.87 27.09
CA VAL A 168 -5.56 36.67 26.34
C VAL A 168 -5.00 35.42 27.02
N THR A 169 -5.89 34.51 27.42
CA THR A 169 -5.51 33.21 27.97
C THR A 169 -5.07 32.27 26.85
N MET A 170 -3.83 31.81 26.92
CA MET A 170 -3.24 30.87 25.95
C MET A 170 -3.09 29.48 26.57
N TYR A 171 -3.39 28.46 25.79
CA TYR A 171 -3.22 27.06 26.17
C TYR A 171 -2.25 26.35 25.22
N SER A 172 -1.37 25.52 25.77
CA SER A 172 -0.43 24.73 24.98
C SER A 172 -1.07 23.46 24.44
N LEU A 173 -0.79 23.12 23.18
CA LEU A 173 -1.09 21.82 22.60
C LEU A 173 0.22 21.04 22.40
N THR A 174 0.31 19.87 23.01
CA THR A 174 1.40 18.92 22.80
C THR A 174 0.90 17.72 22.03
N THR A 175 1.55 17.38 20.91
CA THR A 175 1.24 16.20 20.11
C THR A 175 2.39 15.21 20.15
N ASN A 176 2.09 13.91 20.25
CA ASN A 176 3.10 12.84 20.22
C ASN A 176 2.59 11.65 19.40
N VAL A 177 3.51 10.85 18.87
CA VAL A 177 3.21 9.55 18.26
C VAL A 177 3.80 8.44 19.12
N SER A 178 3.10 7.31 19.21
CA SER A 178 3.52 6.16 20.00
C SER A 178 3.24 4.85 19.24
N PRO A 179 4.25 4.02 18.93
CA PRO A 179 5.69 4.21 19.18
C PRO A 179 6.28 5.47 18.53
N ALA A 180 7.45 5.93 18.98
CA ALA A 180 8.15 7.01 18.29
C ALA A 180 8.42 6.61 16.83
N SER A 181 8.29 7.56 15.89
CA SER A 181 8.45 7.34 14.44
C SER A 181 7.45 6.37 13.80
N SER A 182 6.38 5.97 14.48
CA SER A 182 5.32 5.12 13.92
C SER A 182 4.29 5.85 13.05
N GLY A 183 4.43 7.17 12.92
CA GLY A 183 3.54 8.02 12.15
C GLY A 183 3.82 9.50 12.36
N ALA A 184 2.95 10.33 11.79
CA ALA A 184 2.92 11.78 11.92
C ALA A 184 1.53 12.25 12.36
N ILE A 185 1.44 13.43 12.96
CA ILE A 185 0.18 14.11 13.28
C ILE A 185 0.11 15.39 12.47
N ILE A 186 -0.96 15.55 11.70
CA ILE A 186 -1.20 16.75 10.89
C ILE A 186 -2.33 17.55 11.52
N GLY A 187 -2.06 18.80 11.88
CA GLY A 187 -3.04 19.75 12.40
C GLY A 187 -3.57 20.70 11.32
N ASN A 188 -4.78 21.23 11.51
CA ASN A 188 -5.36 22.28 10.65
C ASN A 188 -4.71 23.66 10.85
N LEU A 189 -4.11 23.91 12.02
CA LEU A 189 -3.43 25.17 12.37
C LEU A 189 -2.00 24.87 12.80
N SER A 190 -1.03 25.68 12.36
CA SER A 190 0.36 25.61 12.80
C SER A 190 0.55 26.24 14.19
N GLY A 191 1.49 25.73 14.97
CA GLY A 191 1.83 26.26 16.30
C GLY A 191 1.73 25.23 17.43
N THR A 192 2.08 25.65 18.64
CA THR A 192 2.01 24.82 19.87
C THR A 192 1.26 25.51 21.00
N GLN A 193 0.78 26.74 20.78
CA GLN A 193 -0.02 27.51 21.73
C GLN A 193 -1.17 28.17 20.98
N TYR A 194 -2.35 28.13 21.58
CA TYR A 194 -3.57 28.62 20.97
C TYR A 194 -4.39 29.37 22.01
N ALA A 195 -5.08 30.42 21.56
CA ALA A 195 -6.01 31.15 22.41
C ALA A 195 -7.17 30.24 22.85
N GLU A 196 -7.69 30.52 24.04
CA GLU A 196 -8.89 29.87 24.55
C GLU A 196 -10.06 29.91 23.53
N GLY A 197 -10.73 28.78 23.34
CA GLY A 197 -11.88 28.60 22.45
C GLY A 197 -11.57 28.21 21.01
N ILE A 198 -10.31 28.29 20.55
CA ILE A 198 -9.94 27.94 19.16
C ILE A 198 -10.18 26.45 18.89
N GLN A 199 -10.79 26.15 17.73
CA GLN A 199 -11.02 24.78 17.26
C GLN A 199 -9.77 24.21 16.59
N ILE A 200 -9.29 23.08 17.11
CA ILE A 200 -8.17 22.31 16.58
C ILE A 200 -8.68 21.00 16.00
N SER A 201 -8.24 20.67 14.79
CA SER A 201 -8.44 19.37 14.15
C SER A 201 -7.08 18.69 13.93
N LEU A 202 -6.93 17.45 14.41
CA LEU A 202 -5.71 16.64 14.27
C LEU A 202 -6.04 15.34 13.53
N THR A 203 -5.19 14.95 12.58
CA THR A 203 -5.27 13.67 11.87
C THR A 203 -3.99 12.87 12.09
N ALA A 204 -4.14 11.63 12.54
CA ALA A 204 -3.03 10.70 12.68
C ALA A 204 -2.71 10.05 11.33
N ASN A 205 -1.46 10.12 10.90
CA ASN A 205 -0.99 9.54 9.65
C ASN A 205 0.05 8.45 9.93
N PRO A 206 -0.26 7.15 9.76
CA PRO A 206 0.70 6.09 10.05
C PRO A 206 1.93 6.16 9.14
N GLU A 207 3.09 5.81 9.69
CA GLU A 207 4.33 5.57 8.94
C GLU A 207 4.32 4.12 8.42
N TYR A 208 5.14 3.81 7.43
CA TYR A 208 5.23 2.46 6.86
C TYR A 208 5.40 1.37 7.94
N GLY A 209 4.57 0.32 7.85
CA GLY A 209 4.61 -0.81 8.79
C GLY A 209 3.90 -0.54 10.12
N TYR A 210 3.01 0.45 10.16
CA TYR A 210 2.19 0.77 11.32
C TYR A 210 0.75 1.11 10.89
N VAL A 211 -0.22 0.81 11.75
CA VAL A 211 -1.62 1.22 11.59
C VAL A 211 -2.05 2.07 12.77
N PHE A 212 -2.87 3.10 12.51
CA PHE A 212 -3.44 3.91 13.57
C PHE A 212 -4.38 3.07 14.43
N SER A 213 -4.17 3.11 15.75
CA SER A 213 -4.96 2.38 16.72
C SER A 213 -5.99 3.29 17.39
N LYS A 214 -5.53 4.39 18.02
CA LYS A 214 -6.39 5.31 18.79
C LYS A 214 -5.65 6.59 19.17
N TRP A 215 -6.41 7.60 19.57
CA TRP A 215 -5.94 8.78 20.28
C TRP A 215 -6.02 8.58 21.78
N VAL A 216 -4.99 8.97 22.51
CA VAL A 216 -4.99 9.06 23.97
C VAL A 216 -4.53 10.44 24.45
N ASP A 217 -4.85 10.80 25.70
CA ASP A 217 -4.33 12.00 26.36
C ASP A 217 -2.91 11.76 26.94
N GLY A 218 -2.36 12.77 27.63
CA GLY A 218 -1.04 12.66 28.27
C GLY A 218 -0.94 11.62 29.38
N ASN A 219 -2.07 11.14 29.91
CA ASN A 219 -2.15 10.10 30.93
C ASN A 219 -2.45 8.71 30.31
N GLY A 220 -2.58 8.62 28.99
CA GLY A 220 -2.93 7.39 28.28
C GLY A 220 -4.43 7.07 28.26
N THR A 221 -5.30 7.98 28.69
CA THR A 221 -6.76 7.81 28.64
C THR A 221 -7.26 7.92 27.21
N LEU A 222 -8.17 7.03 26.79
CA LEU A 222 -8.77 7.05 25.45
C LEU A 222 -9.47 8.39 25.17
N VAL A 223 -9.11 9.03 24.06
CA VAL A 223 -9.76 10.24 23.55
C VAL A 223 -10.69 9.90 22.39
N SER A 224 -10.23 9.09 21.43
CA SER A 224 -11.01 8.72 20.26
C SER A 224 -10.39 7.52 19.53
N THR A 225 -11.21 6.73 18.86
CA THR A 225 -10.76 5.71 17.89
C THR A 225 -10.85 6.20 16.44
N ASN A 226 -11.36 7.40 16.21
CA ASN A 226 -11.37 8.01 14.87
C ASN A 226 -9.99 8.58 14.55
N ARG A 227 -9.52 8.36 13.31
CA ARG A 227 -8.21 8.82 12.84
C ARG A 227 -8.06 10.34 12.88
N THR A 228 -9.17 11.06 12.68
CA THR A 228 -9.25 12.52 12.82
C THR A 228 -10.08 12.88 14.05
N ILE A 229 -9.59 13.84 14.84
CA ILE A 229 -10.28 14.41 16.02
C ILE A 229 -10.37 15.93 15.90
N THR A 230 -11.45 16.51 16.42
CA THR A 230 -11.66 17.97 16.49
C THR A 230 -12.07 18.35 17.92
N PHE A 231 -11.48 19.41 18.48
CA PHE A 231 -11.78 19.89 19.83
C PHE A 231 -11.45 21.38 20.01
N ALA A 232 -12.11 22.03 20.97
CA ALA A 232 -11.81 23.41 21.38
C ALA A 232 -10.65 23.45 22.39
N MET A 233 -9.74 24.41 22.26
CA MET A 233 -8.70 24.67 23.25
C MET A 233 -9.25 25.38 24.47
N THR A 234 -9.46 24.66 25.57
CA THR A 234 -10.01 25.20 26.84
C THR A 234 -9.08 24.98 28.03
N ALA A 235 -7.97 24.25 27.82
CA ALA A 235 -6.91 24.00 28.77
C ALA A 235 -5.66 23.53 28.02
N ASN A 236 -4.51 23.50 28.70
CA ASN A 236 -3.32 22.83 28.18
C ASN A 236 -3.65 21.37 27.85
N THR A 237 -3.41 20.98 26.61
CA THR A 237 -3.91 19.72 26.06
C THR A 237 -2.75 18.89 25.50
N THR A 238 -2.74 17.60 25.81
CA THR A 238 -1.86 16.62 25.14
C THR A 238 -2.69 15.63 24.33
N ARG A 239 -2.24 15.32 23.11
CA ARG A 239 -2.82 14.30 22.22
C ARG A 239 -1.74 13.37 21.70
N VAL A 240 -1.88 12.09 21.97
CA VAL A 240 -0.96 11.07 21.49
C VAL A 240 -1.68 10.18 20.49
N ALA A 241 -1.18 10.12 19.25
CA ALA A 241 -1.63 9.14 18.27
C ALA A 241 -0.91 7.83 18.55
N GLN A 242 -1.65 6.81 18.98
CA GLN A 242 -1.13 5.47 19.13
C GLN A 242 -1.27 4.72 17.82
N PHE A 243 -0.16 4.16 17.36
CA PHE A 243 -0.08 3.25 16.26
C PHE A 243 0.34 1.89 16.79
N VAL A 244 -0.04 0.84 16.09
CA VAL A 244 0.49 -0.51 16.33
C VAL A 244 1.31 -0.90 15.13
N ALA A 245 2.44 -1.58 15.37
CA ALA A 245 3.21 -2.15 14.28
C ALA A 245 2.28 -3.04 13.47
N GLU A 246 2.21 -2.77 12.18
CA GLU A 246 1.55 -3.61 11.22
C GLU A 246 2.40 -4.87 11.12
N THR A 247 2.07 -5.86 11.96
CA THR A 247 2.65 -7.18 11.86
C THR A 247 2.06 -7.82 10.62
N PHE A 248 2.70 -7.60 9.49
CA PHE A 248 2.59 -8.52 8.39
C PHE A 248 3.24 -9.81 8.87
N PRO A 249 2.51 -10.93 8.96
CA PRO A 249 3.17 -12.20 9.10
C PRO A 249 3.94 -12.42 7.79
N ASP A 250 5.18 -11.91 7.73
CA ASP A 250 6.28 -12.65 7.14
C ASP A 250 6.59 -13.85 8.08
N ALA A 251 5.53 -14.54 8.50
CA ALA A 251 5.62 -15.78 9.22
C ALA A 251 6.15 -16.75 8.18
N ALA A 252 7.37 -17.23 8.42
CA ALA A 252 7.77 -18.55 7.97
C ALA A 252 6.53 -19.45 8.09
N THR A 253 6.04 -19.95 6.96
CA THR A 253 4.82 -20.76 6.93
C THR A 253 5.15 -22.07 7.61
N THR A 254 4.75 -22.21 8.87
CA THR A 254 4.75 -23.53 9.51
C THR A 254 3.55 -24.28 8.94
N GLN A 255 3.76 -24.91 7.79
CA GLN A 255 2.75 -25.73 7.12
C GLN A 255 2.36 -26.88 8.04
N ILE A 256 1.07 -27.00 8.35
CA ILE A 256 0.54 -28.17 9.07
C ILE A 256 0.14 -29.21 8.03
N LEU A 257 1.12 -30.00 7.60
CA LEU A 257 0.94 -31.01 6.58
C LEU A 257 0.25 -32.28 7.13
N PRO A 258 -0.48 -33.03 6.28
CA PRO A 258 -0.94 -34.37 6.60
C PRO A 258 0.23 -35.31 6.95
N ASN A 259 0.03 -36.17 7.94
CA ASN A 259 0.88 -37.31 8.24
C ASN A 259 0.13 -38.60 7.84
N ILE A 260 0.34 -39.06 6.62
CA ILE A 260 -0.38 -40.20 6.03
C ILE A 260 0.59 -41.39 5.90
N PRO A 261 0.18 -42.61 6.30
CA PRO A 261 1.00 -43.81 6.10
C PRO A 261 1.42 -44.00 4.65
N ALA A 262 2.68 -44.42 4.44
CA ALA A 262 3.22 -44.66 3.11
C ALA A 262 2.73 -45.98 2.46
N THR A 263 1.95 -46.79 3.18
CA THR A 263 1.35 -48.02 2.64
C THR A 263 0.55 -47.73 1.38
N GLN A 264 0.88 -48.42 0.29
CA GLN A 264 0.29 -48.18 -1.01
C GLN A 264 -0.89 -49.11 -1.28
N TYR A 265 -1.88 -48.58 -1.98
CA TYR A 265 -3.06 -49.26 -2.47
C TYR A 265 -3.19 -48.93 -3.96
N VAL A 266 -2.59 -49.76 -4.81
CA VAL A 266 -2.49 -49.46 -6.25
C VAL A 266 -3.77 -49.90 -6.93
N ILE A 267 -4.46 -48.97 -7.62
CA ILE A 267 -5.81 -49.25 -8.13
C ILE A 267 -5.89 -50.38 -9.16
N THR A 268 -4.77 -50.74 -9.79
CA THR A 268 -4.67 -51.81 -10.79
C THR A 268 -4.40 -53.19 -10.20
N GLU A 269 -4.20 -53.29 -8.87
CA GLU A 269 -4.13 -54.59 -8.22
C GLU A 269 -5.42 -55.37 -8.43
N ALA A 270 -5.30 -56.71 -8.55
CA ALA A 270 -6.44 -57.59 -8.81
C ALA A 270 -7.58 -57.45 -7.78
N LEU A 271 -7.25 -57.00 -6.56
CA LEU A 271 -8.22 -56.71 -5.50
C LEU A 271 -9.16 -55.54 -5.86
N TYR A 272 -8.68 -54.53 -6.58
CA TYR A 272 -9.43 -53.31 -6.92
C TYR A 272 -9.90 -53.29 -8.38
N GLY A 273 -9.14 -53.88 -9.30
CA GLY A 273 -9.55 -54.09 -10.69
C GLY A 273 -9.57 -52.84 -11.58
N GLY A 274 -8.87 -51.77 -11.18
CA GLY A 274 -8.71 -50.58 -12.00
C GLY A 274 -7.91 -50.85 -13.28
N SER A 275 -8.29 -50.21 -14.37
CA SER A 275 -7.71 -50.43 -15.70
C SER A 275 -8.01 -49.26 -16.63
N THR A 276 -7.09 -48.95 -17.54
CA THR A 276 -7.32 -47.97 -18.62
C THR A 276 -8.31 -48.46 -19.68
N PHE A 277 -8.69 -49.74 -19.64
CA PHE A 277 -9.74 -50.30 -20.50
C PHE A 277 -11.14 -50.14 -19.89
N ASN A 278 -11.24 -49.77 -18.62
CA ASN A 278 -12.53 -49.54 -17.97
C ASN A 278 -13.07 -48.18 -18.41
N LEU A 279 -14.38 -48.15 -18.73
CA LEU A 279 -15.10 -46.89 -18.99
C LEU A 279 -15.29 -46.07 -17.71
N ASP A 280 -15.20 -46.71 -16.55
CA ASP A 280 -15.30 -46.08 -15.23
C ASP A 280 -14.47 -46.86 -14.19
N ASN A 281 -13.50 -46.18 -13.56
CA ASN A 281 -12.66 -46.69 -12.49
C ASN A 281 -13.12 -46.26 -11.08
N ALA A 282 -14.24 -45.55 -10.94
CA ALA A 282 -14.69 -45.04 -9.65
C ALA A 282 -14.85 -46.14 -8.60
N ALA A 283 -15.38 -47.31 -8.97
CA ALA A 283 -15.52 -48.45 -8.06
C ALA A 283 -14.16 -48.92 -7.52
N ALA A 284 -13.16 -49.07 -8.39
CA ALA A 284 -11.81 -49.49 -8.03
C ALA A 284 -11.12 -48.48 -7.11
N ILE A 285 -11.18 -47.19 -7.46
CA ILE A 285 -10.54 -46.11 -6.70
C ILE A 285 -11.19 -45.97 -5.32
N ASN A 286 -12.52 -45.94 -5.25
CA ASN A 286 -13.23 -45.82 -3.97
C ASN A 286 -13.00 -47.06 -3.08
N ALA A 287 -12.91 -48.27 -3.65
CA ALA A 287 -12.57 -49.47 -2.89
C ALA A 287 -11.17 -49.39 -2.28
N ALA A 288 -10.18 -48.89 -3.03
CA ALA A 288 -8.83 -48.65 -2.52
C ALA A 288 -8.80 -47.58 -1.42
N ILE A 289 -9.56 -46.50 -1.55
CA ILE A 289 -9.71 -45.45 -0.51
C ILE A 289 -10.33 -46.02 0.77
N ILE A 290 -11.38 -46.84 0.64
CA ILE A 290 -12.03 -47.51 1.78
C ILE A 290 -11.03 -48.44 2.49
N ALA A 291 -10.29 -49.25 1.74
CA ALA A 291 -9.29 -50.16 2.29
C ALA A 291 -8.17 -49.39 3.02
N ALA A 292 -7.62 -48.34 2.40
CA ALA A 292 -6.60 -47.50 3.00
C ALA A 292 -7.07 -46.86 4.31
N ASN A 293 -8.28 -46.29 4.32
CA ASN A 293 -8.85 -45.69 5.52
C ASN A 293 -9.11 -46.73 6.63
N ALA A 294 -9.65 -47.90 6.30
CA ALA A 294 -9.93 -48.97 7.25
C ALA A 294 -8.65 -49.53 7.91
N ALA A 295 -7.51 -49.46 7.21
CA ALA A 295 -6.20 -49.84 7.72
C ALA A 295 -5.52 -48.74 8.57
N GLY A 296 -6.21 -47.63 8.86
CA GLY A 296 -5.65 -46.51 9.62
C GLY A 296 -5.01 -45.41 8.76
N GLY A 297 -5.03 -45.55 7.43
CA GLY A 297 -4.52 -44.59 6.47
C GLY A 297 -3.61 -45.23 5.42
N GLY A 298 -3.37 -44.50 4.34
CA GLY A 298 -2.54 -44.98 3.24
C GLY A 298 -2.57 -44.10 2.00
N THR A 299 -1.75 -44.47 1.03
CA THR A 299 -1.68 -43.82 -0.29
C THR A 299 -2.36 -44.69 -1.34
N VAL A 300 -3.45 -44.22 -1.90
CA VAL A 300 -4.12 -44.83 -3.07
C VAL A 300 -3.42 -44.33 -4.33
N VAL A 301 -2.87 -45.24 -5.12
CA VAL A 301 -2.01 -44.90 -6.26
C VAL A 301 -2.75 -45.13 -7.57
N VAL A 302 -2.90 -44.07 -8.36
CA VAL A 302 -3.17 -44.12 -9.81
C VAL A 302 -1.82 -44.23 -10.51
N PRO A 303 -1.45 -45.40 -11.06
CA PRO A 303 -0.11 -45.62 -11.62
C PRO A 303 0.04 -44.98 -12.99
N ALA A 304 1.29 -44.78 -13.43
CA ALA A 304 1.60 -44.32 -14.78
C ALA A 304 1.03 -45.28 -15.83
N ALA A 305 0.44 -44.74 -16.90
CA ALA A 305 -0.12 -45.53 -17.99
C ALA A 305 -0.10 -44.74 -19.31
N ALA A 306 -0.09 -45.45 -20.44
CA ALA A 306 -0.11 -44.82 -21.77
C ALA A 306 -1.47 -44.23 -22.16
N SER A 307 -2.54 -44.65 -21.47
CA SER A 307 -3.92 -44.21 -21.70
C SER A 307 -4.54 -43.71 -20.39
N PRO A 308 -5.54 -42.82 -20.44
CA PRO A 308 -6.15 -42.29 -19.23
C PRO A 308 -6.93 -43.36 -18.46
N PHE A 309 -7.00 -43.19 -17.14
CA PHE A 309 -7.98 -43.86 -16.29
C PHE A 309 -9.24 -43.01 -16.24
N PHE A 310 -10.29 -43.39 -16.95
CA PHE A 310 -11.59 -42.73 -16.83
C PHE A 310 -12.22 -43.06 -15.49
N SER A 311 -12.82 -42.07 -14.83
CA SER A 311 -13.51 -42.28 -13.57
C SER A 311 -14.72 -41.36 -13.42
N GLY A 312 -15.78 -41.90 -12.83
CA GLY A 312 -16.84 -41.14 -12.19
C GLY A 312 -16.40 -40.62 -10.82
N PRO A 313 -17.33 -40.13 -9.99
CA PRO A 313 -17.04 -39.50 -8.71
C PRO A 313 -16.22 -40.36 -7.72
N ILE A 314 -15.26 -39.72 -7.06
CA ILE A 314 -14.34 -40.26 -6.07
C ILE A 314 -14.62 -39.57 -4.73
N THR A 315 -14.86 -40.35 -3.68
CA THR A 315 -15.11 -39.86 -2.33
C THR A 315 -13.92 -40.14 -1.43
N MET A 316 -13.20 -39.10 -1.04
CA MET A 316 -12.05 -39.18 -0.13
C MET A 316 -12.48 -39.55 1.29
N LYS A 317 -11.53 -40.08 2.08
CA LYS A 317 -11.66 -40.36 3.51
C LYS A 317 -10.45 -39.82 4.28
N SER A 318 -10.61 -39.60 5.58
CA SER A 318 -9.53 -39.14 6.46
C SER A 318 -8.33 -40.10 6.42
N ASN A 319 -7.12 -39.57 6.61
CA ASN A 319 -5.85 -40.32 6.59
C ASN A 319 -5.50 -40.95 5.23
N VAL A 320 -6.12 -40.50 4.13
CA VAL A 320 -5.87 -41.04 2.78
C VAL A 320 -5.22 -39.98 1.88
N ASN A 321 -4.19 -40.41 1.15
CA ASN A 321 -3.60 -39.67 0.05
C ASN A 321 -4.03 -40.31 -1.28
N LEU A 322 -4.64 -39.56 -2.19
CA LEU A 322 -4.83 -39.99 -3.57
C LEU A 322 -3.65 -39.49 -4.41
N GLN A 323 -2.76 -40.41 -4.77
CA GLN A 323 -1.57 -40.11 -5.55
C GLN A 323 -1.80 -40.37 -7.04
N ILE A 324 -1.66 -39.33 -7.86
CA ILE A 324 -1.64 -39.42 -9.32
C ILE A 324 -0.19 -39.43 -9.77
N SER A 325 0.32 -40.61 -10.10
CA SER A 325 1.75 -40.81 -10.41
C SER A 325 2.18 -40.00 -11.63
N ALA A 326 3.45 -39.60 -11.69
CA ALA A 326 4.01 -38.99 -12.88
C ALA A 326 3.80 -39.90 -14.10
N GLY A 327 3.29 -39.34 -15.21
CA GLY A 327 2.90 -40.10 -16.40
C GLY A 327 1.55 -40.81 -16.30
N ALA A 328 0.76 -40.58 -15.25
CA ALA A 328 -0.64 -40.99 -15.18
C ALA A 328 -1.57 -39.83 -15.55
N THR A 329 -2.69 -40.17 -16.21
CA THR A 329 -3.83 -39.26 -16.41
C THR A 329 -5.06 -39.87 -15.75
N LEU A 330 -5.61 -39.20 -14.73
CA LEU A 330 -6.94 -39.50 -14.18
C LEU A 330 -7.94 -38.57 -14.87
N GLN A 331 -8.80 -39.13 -15.70
CA GLN A 331 -9.70 -38.33 -16.54
C GLN A 331 -11.15 -38.46 -16.08
N LEU A 332 -11.82 -37.32 -15.95
CA LEU A 332 -13.25 -37.25 -15.75
C LEU A 332 -13.96 -37.93 -16.93
N MET A 333 -14.93 -38.79 -16.64
CA MET A 333 -15.71 -39.44 -17.71
C MET A 333 -16.39 -38.41 -18.61
N PRO A 334 -16.53 -38.67 -19.92
CA PRO A 334 -17.16 -37.75 -20.86
C PRO A 334 -18.52 -37.21 -20.42
N TYR A 335 -18.83 -35.99 -20.82
CA TYR A 335 -20.14 -35.38 -20.60
C TYR A 335 -21.29 -36.32 -21.03
N GLY A 336 -22.26 -36.53 -20.14
CA GLY A 336 -23.48 -37.30 -20.39
C GLY A 336 -24.71 -36.40 -20.50
N ASN A 337 -25.57 -36.63 -21.49
CA ASN A 337 -26.83 -35.91 -21.62
C ASN A 337 -27.85 -36.40 -20.55
N GLY A 338 -28.60 -35.48 -19.95
CA GLY A 338 -29.52 -35.74 -18.84
C GLY A 338 -30.64 -36.77 -19.15
N ASN A 339 -31.05 -37.52 -18.11
CA ASN A 339 -32.06 -38.59 -18.07
C ASN A 339 -31.89 -39.74 -19.09
N GLY A 340 -30.84 -40.53 -18.87
CA GLY A 340 -30.54 -41.77 -19.60
C GLY A 340 -29.05 -41.91 -19.94
N SER A 341 -28.17 -41.55 -18.99
CA SER A 341 -26.72 -41.47 -19.22
C SER A 341 -26.21 -42.76 -19.88
N PRO A 342 -25.70 -42.67 -21.13
CA PRO A 342 -25.07 -43.81 -21.77
C PRO A 342 -23.96 -44.39 -20.88
N ALA A 343 -23.74 -45.70 -20.97
CA ALA A 343 -22.60 -46.32 -20.30
C ALA A 343 -21.31 -45.61 -20.75
N GLY A 344 -20.49 -45.18 -19.79
CA GLY A 344 -19.28 -44.41 -20.07
C GLY A 344 -19.43 -42.89 -20.03
N SER A 345 -20.60 -42.35 -19.64
CA SER A 345 -20.79 -40.91 -19.40
C SER A 345 -20.80 -40.54 -17.91
N TYR A 346 -20.42 -39.29 -17.58
CA TYR A 346 -20.40 -38.79 -16.21
C TYR A 346 -21.79 -38.83 -15.55
N PRO A 347 -21.92 -39.33 -14.30
CA PRO A 347 -23.21 -39.52 -13.67
C PRO A 347 -23.87 -38.18 -13.27
N ASN A 348 -25.18 -38.08 -13.52
CA ASN A 348 -26.05 -37.01 -13.01
C ASN A 348 -26.87 -37.52 -11.81
N SER A 349 -27.38 -36.62 -10.97
CA SER A 349 -28.12 -36.98 -9.75
C SER A 349 -29.62 -37.21 -9.98
N GLY A 350 -30.06 -37.55 -11.20
CA GLY A 350 -31.47 -37.83 -11.51
C GLY A 350 -32.39 -36.60 -11.66
N THR A 351 -31.82 -35.40 -11.67
CA THR A 351 -32.45 -34.16 -12.19
C THR A 351 -31.69 -33.73 -13.43
N THR A 352 -32.31 -33.00 -14.35
CA THR A 352 -31.68 -32.67 -15.66
C THR A 352 -30.33 -31.97 -15.54
N ASP A 353 -30.01 -31.29 -14.42
CA ASP A 353 -28.90 -30.34 -14.35
C ASP A 353 -28.09 -30.35 -13.03
N SER A 354 -27.91 -31.52 -12.39
CA SER A 354 -27.07 -31.61 -11.18
C SER A 354 -26.05 -32.76 -11.28
N TYR A 355 -24.77 -32.40 -11.21
CA TYR A 355 -23.62 -33.29 -11.36
C TYR A 355 -22.77 -33.25 -10.10
N THR A 356 -22.29 -34.43 -9.69
CA THR A 356 -21.47 -34.57 -8.48
C THR A 356 -20.05 -34.08 -8.76
N THR A 357 -19.39 -33.42 -7.81
CA THR A 357 -17.96 -33.09 -7.91
C THR A 357 -17.12 -34.35 -8.16
N PHE A 358 -16.07 -34.25 -8.98
CA PHE A 358 -15.25 -35.39 -9.34
C PHE A 358 -14.49 -36.00 -8.18
N ILE A 359 -13.74 -35.22 -7.41
CA ILE A 359 -13.05 -35.66 -6.20
C ILE A 359 -13.61 -34.86 -5.02
N TYR A 360 -14.33 -35.54 -4.14
CA TYR A 360 -15.09 -34.93 -3.05
C TYR A 360 -14.57 -35.37 -1.68
N GLY A 361 -14.58 -34.45 -0.72
CA GLY A 361 -14.39 -34.76 0.69
C GLY A 361 -15.11 -33.75 1.58
N GLU A 362 -15.70 -34.23 2.68
CA GLU A 362 -16.44 -33.39 3.62
C GLU A 362 -16.18 -33.83 5.06
N ASN A 363 -15.91 -32.87 5.95
CA ASN A 363 -15.60 -33.09 7.37
C ASN A 363 -14.45 -34.10 7.60
N LEU A 364 -13.43 -34.06 6.74
CA LEU A 364 -12.29 -34.97 6.79
C LEU A 364 -11.09 -34.32 7.46
N THR A 365 -10.16 -35.13 7.96
CA THR A 365 -8.86 -34.64 8.41
C THR A 365 -7.73 -35.48 7.88
N ASN A 366 -6.54 -34.88 7.75
CA ASN A 366 -5.32 -35.58 7.36
C ASN A 366 -5.46 -36.21 5.96
N ILE A 367 -5.78 -35.38 4.96
CA ILE A 367 -6.06 -35.83 3.59
C ILE A 367 -5.09 -35.21 2.60
N ALA A 368 -4.77 -35.94 1.54
CA ALA A 368 -3.91 -35.42 0.48
C ALA A 368 -4.34 -35.84 -0.93
N ILE A 369 -4.01 -35.01 -1.91
CA ILE A 369 -3.94 -35.36 -3.33
C ILE A 369 -2.55 -34.96 -3.80
N THR A 370 -1.76 -35.91 -4.30
CA THR A 370 -0.34 -35.68 -4.60
C THR A 370 0.10 -36.32 -5.92
N GLY A 371 1.31 -36.00 -6.36
CA GLY A 371 2.01 -36.70 -7.44
C GLY A 371 2.10 -35.89 -8.72
N GLY A 372 3.03 -36.25 -9.61
CA GLY A 372 3.36 -35.49 -10.82
C GLY A 372 2.49 -35.76 -12.04
N GLY A 373 1.32 -36.38 -11.87
CA GLY A 373 0.40 -36.72 -12.96
C GLY A 373 -0.65 -35.65 -13.23
N THR A 374 -1.55 -35.96 -14.16
CA THR A 374 -2.60 -35.03 -14.64
C THR A 374 -3.99 -35.49 -14.21
N ILE A 375 -4.82 -34.55 -13.77
CA ILE A 375 -6.26 -34.69 -13.65
C ILE A 375 -6.90 -33.93 -14.82
N GLU A 376 -7.54 -34.65 -15.73
CA GLU A 376 -8.16 -34.09 -16.93
C GLU A 376 -9.68 -33.98 -16.76
N GLY A 377 -10.23 -32.78 -16.89
CA GLY A 377 -11.64 -32.48 -16.69
C GLY A 377 -12.52 -32.63 -17.93
N ASP A 378 -11.93 -32.66 -19.13
CA ASP A 378 -12.64 -32.78 -20.42
C ASP A 378 -13.78 -31.75 -20.59
N GLY A 379 -13.53 -30.51 -20.17
CA GLY A 379 -14.54 -29.46 -19.99
C GLY A 379 -15.23 -28.95 -21.26
N SER A 380 -14.68 -29.18 -22.46
CA SER A 380 -15.16 -28.52 -23.70
C SER A 380 -16.64 -28.77 -24.01
N ALA A 381 -17.10 -30.02 -23.89
CA ALA A 381 -18.50 -30.36 -24.10
C ALA A 381 -19.42 -29.75 -23.03
N TRP A 382 -18.93 -29.66 -21.79
CA TRP A 382 -19.65 -29.03 -20.68
C TRP A 382 -19.82 -27.53 -20.87
N TRP A 383 -18.79 -26.83 -21.31
CA TRP A 383 -18.84 -25.39 -21.58
C TRP A 383 -19.84 -25.08 -22.70
N THR A 384 -19.80 -25.87 -23.78
CA THR A 384 -20.76 -25.74 -24.88
C THR A 384 -22.21 -25.94 -24.41
N ALA A 385 -22.45 -26.95 -23.58
CA ALA A 385 -23.78 -27.21 -23.03
C ALA A 385 -24.22 -26.11 -22.05
N PHE A 386 -23.31 -25.58 -21.23
CA PHE A 386 -23.59 -24.47 -20.32
C PHE A 386 -23.96 -23.19 -21.06
N ASP A 387 -23.21 -22.82 -22.10
CA ASP A 387 -23.52 -21.63 -22.90
C ASP A 387 -24.89 -21.77 -23.59
N ALA A 388 -25.27 -22.99 -23.97
CA ALA A 388 -26.54 -23.26 -24.63
C ALA A 388 -27.76 -23.28 -23.68
N THR A 389 -27.58 -23.72 -22.43
CA THR A 389 -28.72 -24.10 -21.57
C THR A 389 -28.61 -23.68 -20.11
N GLY A 390 -27.42 -23.26 -19.64
CA GLY A 390 -27.15 -22.94 -18.25
C GLY A 390 -27.06 -24.15 -17.32
N ILE A 391 -26.79 -25.36 -17.85
CA ILE A 391 -26.67 -26.59 -17.04
C ILE A 391 -25.71 -26.44 -15.85
N GLY A 392 -25.99 -27.16 -14.76
CA GLY A 392 -24.97 -27.38 -13.73
C GLY A 392 -23.76 -28.14 -14.30
N ARG A 393 -22.56 -27.91 -13.76
CA ARG A 393 -21.32 -28.56 -14.18
C ARG A 393 -20.54 -29.05 -12.96
N PRO A 394 -19.86 -30.22 -13.03
CA PRO A 394 -19.07 -30.70 -11.91
C PRO A 394 -17.77 -29.90 -11.75
N GLY A 395 -17.40 -29.57 -10.51
CA GLY A 395 -16.02 -29.15 -10.19
C GLY A 395 -15.07 -30.35 -10.12
N ILE A 396 -13.77 -30.09 -10.07
CA ILE A 396 -12.75 -31.16 -10.04
C ILE A 396 -12.46 -31.63 -8.61
N ILE A 397 -11.90 -30.79 -7.74
CA ILE A 397 -11.62 -31.13 -6.34
C ILE A 397 -12.40 -30.22 -5.41
N ARG A 398 -13.19 -30.77 -4.48
CA ARG A 398 -13.90 -30.00 -3.46
C ARG A 398 -13.77 -30.61 -2.08
N PHE A 399 -13.16 -29.85 -1.18
CA PHE A 399 -13.03 -30.20 0.23
C PHE A 399 -13.83 -29.24 1.11
N LYS A 400 -14.80 -29.77 1.83
CA LYS A 400 -15.73 -29.00 2.66
C LYS A 400 -15.47 -29.25 4.15
N ALA A 401 -15.16 -28.19 4.89
CA ALA A 401 -14.84 -28.25 6.32
C ALA A 401 -13.78 -29.31 6.67
N CYS A 402 -12.77 -29.47 5.81
CA CYS A 402 -11.66 -30.39 6.04
C CYS A 402 -10.52 -29.71 6.82
N ASN A 403 -9.67 -30.49 7.48
CA ASN A 403 -8.56 -29.97 8.29
C ASN A 403 -7.25 -30.76 8.07
N LYS A 404 -6.11 -30.07 7.93
CA LYS A 404 -4.82 -30.67 7.51
C LYS A 404 -4.94 -31.29 6.12
N VAL A 405 -4.90 -30.43 5.11
CA VAL A 405 -5.11 -30.78 3.71
C VAL A 405 -3.85 -30.46 2.90
N LEU A 406 -3.40 -31.40 2.05
CA LEU A 406 -2.35 -31.17 1.07
C LEU A 406 -2.85 -31.46 -0.34
N ILE A 407 -2.69 -30.50 -1.26
CA ILE A 407 -2.80 -30.73 -2.70
C ILE A 407 -1.45 -30.35 -3.31
N SER A 408 -0.71 -31.30 -3.88
CA SER A 408 0.62 -30.99 -4.39
C SER A 408 1.05 -31.70 -5.66
N ASP A 409 1.90 -31.01 -6.41
CA ASP A 409 2.67 -31.51 -7.57
C ASP A 409 1.85 -31.96 -8.79
N ILE A 410 0.51 -31.95 -8.69
CA ILE A 410 -0.40 -32.33 -9.77
C ILE A 410 -0.61 -31.21 -10.80
N THR A 411 -1.06 -31.62 -11.98
CA THR A 411 -1.61 -30.72 -12.99
C THR A 411 -3.11 -30.98 -13.15
N VAL A 412 -3.93 -29.93 -13.20
CA VAL A 412 -5.37 -30.01 -13.46
C VAL A 412 -5.68 -29.28 -14.77
N HIS A 413 -6.31 -29.97 -15.71
CA HIS A 413 -6.65 -29.42 -17.03
C HIS A 413 -8.15 -29.39 -17.27
N ASN A 414 -8.60 -28.35 -17.99
CA ASN A 414 -9.92 -28.24 -18.60
C ASN A 414 -11.08 -28.62 -17.67
N ALA A 415 -11.08 -28.08 -16.46
CA ALA A 415 -12.17 -28.32 -15.53
C ALA A 415 -13.52 -27.91 -16.15
N PRO A 416 -14.59 -28.73 -16.01
CA PRO A 416 -15.91 -28.32 -16.46
C PRO A 416 -16.42 -27.07 -15.71
N ASN A 417 -15.98 -26.86 -14.48
CA ASN A 417 -16.30 -25.73 -13.61
C ASN A 417 -15.05 -25.39 -12.76
N VAL A 418 -15.21 -25.00 -11.48
CA VAL A 418 -14.10 -24.71 -10.56
C VAL A 418 -13.16 -25.92 -10.41
N SER A 419 -11.86 -25.67 -10.48
CA SER A 419 -10.82 -26.70 -10.39
C SER A 419 -10.61 -27.16 -8.95
N LEU A 420 -10.28 -26.22 -8.05
CA LEU A 420 -10.03 -26.52 -6.63
C LEU A 420 -11.01 -25.71 -5.77
N THR A 421 -11.67 -26.36 -4.82
CA THR A 421 -12.51 -25.67 -3.84
C THR A 421 -12.16 -26.08 -2.41
N MET A 422 -11.85 -25.08 -1.59
CA MET A 422 -11.69 -25.17 -0.15
C MET A 422 -12.90 -24.48 0.50
N GLY A 423 -13.91 -25.26 0.90
CA GLY A 423 -15.23 -24.75 1.27
C GLY A 423 -15.72 -25.14 2.67
N LYS A 424 -16.96 -24.76 2.98
CA LYS A 424 -17.69 -25.14 4.22
C LYS A 424 -18.55 -26.39 4.10
N SER A 425 -18.86 -27.01 5.24
CA SER A 425 -19.98 -27.97 5.41
C SER A 425 -21.00 -27.38 6.40
N GLY A 426 -22.20 -27.01 5.95
CA GLY A 426 -23.16 -26.31 6.81
C GLY A 426 -22.60 -24.99 7.37
N SER A 427 -22.42 -24.94 8.70
CA SER A 427 -21.72 -23.87 9.44
C SER A 427 -20.26 -24.22 9.79
N GLY A 428 -19.80 -25.42 9.46
CA GLY A 428 -18.44 -25.90 9.71
C GLY A 428 -17.41 -25.25 8.78
N ARG A 429 -16.26 -24.90 9.37
CA ARG A 429 -15.13 -24.23 8.73
C ARG A 429 -14.01 -25.22 8.43
N GLY A 430 -13.32 -25.08 7.31
CA GLY A 430 -12.09 -25.81 7.06
C GLY A 430 -10.85 -25.06 7.56
N GLY A 431 -9.71 -25.74 7.62
CA GLY A 431 -8.46 -25.08 8.01
C GLY A 431 -7.20 -25.88 7.74
N ASN A 432 -6.04 -25.22 7.92
CA ASN A 432 -4.72 -25.84 7.80
C ASN A 432 -4.53 -26.53 6.43
N GLY A 433 -4.73 -25.77 5.35
CA GLY A 433 -4.55 -26.24 3.98
C GLY A 433 -3.21 -25.84 3.39
N THR A 434 -2.65 -26.68 2.53
CA THR A 434 -1.48 -26.36 1.69
C THR A 434 -1.74 -26.82 0.26
N ILE A 435 -1.63 -25.90 -0.69
CA ILE A 435 -1.66 -26.16 -2.14
C ILE A 435 -0.28 -25.78 -2.66
N LYS A 436 0.48 -26.74 -3.19
CA LYS A 436 1.90 -26.52 -3.51
C LYS A 436 2.33 -27.16 -4.83
N ASN A 437 3.06 -26.42 -5.67
CA ASN A 437 3.57 -26.90 -6.95
C ASN A 437 2.45 -27.41 -7.89
N VAL A 438 1.25 -26.84 -7.78
CA VAL A 438 0.10 -27.24 -8.60
C VAL A 438 0.00 -26.35 -9.83
N THR A 439 -0.29 -26.96 -10.97
CA THR A 439 -0.61 -26.26 -12.21
C THR A 439 -2.09 -26.45 -12.53
N VAL A 440 -2.81 -25.37 -12.84
CA VAL A 440 -4.22 -25.41 -13.29
C VAL A 440 -4.32 -24.65 -14.60
N ILE A 441 -4.84 -25.31 -15.64
CA ILE A 441 -4.92 -24.75 -16.99
C ILE A 441 -6.31 -24.99 -17.59
N ALA A 442 -6.94 -23.91 -18.05
CA ALA A 442 -8.12 -23.94 -18.92
C ALA A 442 -8.03 -22.77 -19.92
N PRO A 443 -8.71 -22.84 -21.08
CA PRO A 443 -8.81 -21.72 -22.01
C PRO A 443 -9.44 -20.47 -21.36
N GLU A 444 -9.01 -19.27 -21.77
CA GLU A 444 -9.61 -17.99 -21.33
C GLU A 444 -11.13 -17.93 -21.57
N THR A 445 -11.62 -18.60 -22.62
CA THR A 445 -13.05 -18.64 -22.95
C THR A 445 -13.84 -19.66 -22.14
N ALA A 446 -13.22 -20.41 -21.23
CA ALA A 446 -13.89 -21.44 -20.44
C ALA A 446 -14.69 -20.82 -19.27
N PRO A 447 -16.03 -20.86 -19.29
CA PRO A 447 -16.84 -20.09 -18.36
C PRO A 447 -16.76 -20.64 -16.93
N ASN A 448 -16.59 -19.79 -15.91
CA ASN A 448 -16.60 -20.17 -14.48
C ASN A 448 -15.60 -21.28 -14.14
N THR A 449 -14.40 -21.20 -14.73
CA THR A 449 -13.32 -22.17 -14.51
C THR A 449 -12.29 -21.66 -13.51
N ASP A 450 -12.75 -21.15 -12.37
CA ASP A 450 -11.89 -20.63 -11.32
C ASP A 450 -10.86 -21.70 -10.92
N ALA A 451 -9.59 -21.30 -10.79
CA ALA A 451 -8.55 -22.28 -10.46
C ALA A 451 -8.61 -22.68 -8.99
N LEU A 452 -8.91 -21.72 -8.10
CA LEU A 452 -9.05 -21.96 -6.67
C LEU A 452 -10.11 -21.06 -6.03
N ASP A 453 -11.17 -21.68 -5.49
CA ASP A 453 -12.15 -21.03 -4.63
C ASP A 453 -11.90 -21.36 -3.16
N VAL A 454 -11.94 -20.34 -2.30
CA VAL A 454 -11.75 -20.47 -0.85
C VAL A 454 -12.82 -19.70 -0.11
N TRP A 455 -13.76 -20.42 0.51
CA TRP A 455 -14.77 -19.82 1.40
C TRP A 455 -14.83 -20.57 2.72
N TYR A 456 -14.99 -19.84 3.82
CA TYR A 456 -15.03 -20.41 5.17
C TYR A 456 -13.81 -21.31 5.47
N TRP A 457 -12.62 -20.75 5.25
CA TRP A 457 -11.36 -21.44 5.54
C TRP A 457 -10.47 -20.61 6.47
N ASP A 458 -9.74 -21.27 7.38
CA ASP A 458 -8.74 -20.62 8.24
C ASP A 458 -7.36 -21.24 8.05
N GLY A 459 -6.43 -20.46 7.49
CA GLY A 459 -5.08 -20.95 7.21
C GLY A 459 -5.02 -21.77 5.92
N LEU A 460 -4.64 -21.10 4.83
CA LEU A 460 -4.36 -21.74 3.55
C LEU A 460 -3.07 -21.15 2.96
N ASP A 461 -2.10 -22.01 2.70
CA ASP A 461 -0.88 -21.67 1.98
C ASP A 461 -0.98 -22.14 0.51
N VAL A 462 -0.92 -21.22 -0.44
CA VAL A 462 -0.86 -21.48 -1.89
C VAL A 462 0.53 -21.11 -2.37
N LEU A 463 1.32 -22.11 -2.77
CA LEU A 463 2.78 -21.97 -2.90
C LEU A 463 3.29 -22.52 -4.24
N ASN A 464 4.07 -21.74 -4.96
CA ASN A 464 4.73 -22.18 -6.19
C ASN A 464 3.75 -22.71 -7.26
N CYS A 465 2.53 -22.20 -7.29
CA CYS A 465 1.49 -22.64 -8.20
C CYS A 465 1.48 -21.82 -9.50
N LYS A 466 0.93 -22.42 -10.56
CA LYS A 466 0.71 -21.76 -11.85
C LYS A 466 -0.76 -21.90 -12.25
N PHE A 467 -1.49 -20.80 -12.30
CA PHE A 467 -2.90 -20.81 -12.69
C PHE A 467 -3.09 -19.98 -13.96
N SER A 468 -3.89 -20.50 -14.89
CA SER A 468 -4.30 -19.81 -16.11
C SER A 468 -5.63 -20.40 -16.55
N VAL A 469 -6.71 -19.64 -16.45
CA VAL A 469 -8.08 -20.13 -16.60
C VAL A 469 -9.00 -19.08 -17.23
N GLY A 470 -10.29 -19.40 -17.41
CA GLY A 470 -11.28 -18.49 -17.98
C GLY A 470 -12.07 -17.63 -16.98
N ASP A 471 -11.79 -17.75 -15.68
CA ASP A 471 -12.40 -16.91 -14.62
C ASP A 471 -11.34 -16.56 -13.56
N ASP A 472 -11.68 -16.46 -12.27
CA ASP A 472 -10.72 -16.10 -11.21
C ASP A 472 -9.57 -17.13 -11.06
N ASP A 473 -8.33 -16.66 -11.05
CA ASP A 473 -7.18 -17.51 -10.71
C ASP A 473 -7.24 -17.95 -9.24
N VAL A 474 -7.62 -17.03 -8.36
CA VAL A 474 -7.94 -17.35 -6.97
C VAL A 474 -9.13 -16.47 -6.54
N ALA A 475 -10.18 -17.07 -6.01
CA ALA A 475 -11.31 -16.36 -5.41
C ALA A 475 -11.37 -16.64 -3.89
N VAL A 476 -11.10 -15.61 -3.08
CA VAL A 476 -11.25 -15.67 -1.62
C VAL A 476 -12.59 -15.06 -1.22
N ASP A 477 -13.46 -15.85 -0.62
CA ASP A 477 -14.84 -15.46 -0.31
C ASP A 477 -15.12 -15.59 1.20
N ALA A 478 -16.36 -15.36 1.64
CA ALA A 478 -16.77 -15.04 2.99
C ALA A 478 -16.20 -15.98 4.07
N ASN A 479 -15.83 -15.40 5.21
CA ASN A 479 -15.26 -16.06 6.38
C ASN A 479 -13.95 -16.81 6.10
N SER A 480 -13.26 -16.48 5.02
CA SER A 480 -11.89 -16.95 4.78
C SER A 480 -10.87 -16.02 5.44
N GLN A 481 -9.95 -16.60 6.20
CA GLN A 481 -8.95 -15.86 6.96
C GLN A 481 -7.58 -16.53 6.88
N ASN A 482 -6.53 -15.71 7.01
CA ASN A 482 -5.14 -16.17 7.03
C ASN A 482 -4.78 -16.93 5.75
N ILE A 483 -5.06 -16.31 4.61
CA ILE A 483 -4.79 -16.86 3.28
C ILE A 483 -3.47 -16.29 2.76
N LYS A 484 -2.54 -17.15 2.37
CA LYS A 484 -1.21 -16.77 1.88
C LYS A 484 -0.99 -17.36 0.51
N ILE A 485 -0.60 -16.51 -0.43
CA ILE A 485 -0.33 -16.85 -1.82
C ILE A 485 1.09 -16.40 -2.11
N LYS A 486 2.02 -17.34 -2.31
CA LYS A 486 3.44 -17.01 -2.46
C LYS A 486 4.08 -17.74 -3.63
N ASN A 487 4.97 -17.03 -4.35
CA ASN A 487 5.74 -17.60 -5.46
C ASN A 487 4.87 -18.16 -6.60
N CYS A 488 3.67 -17.62 -6.79
CA CYS A 488 2.73 -18.08 -7.80
C CYS A 488 2.82 -17.26 -9.09
N ALA A 489 2.50 -17.89 -10.22
CA ALA A 489 2.34 -17.22 -11.51
C ALA A 489 0.89 -17.36 -12.03
N PHE A 490 0.33 -16.23 -12.46
CA PHE A 490 -1.03 -16.10 -12.97
C PHE A 490 -0.98 -15.71 -14.46
N GLY A 491 -1.63 -16.50 -15.29
CA GLY A 491 -1.70 -16.36 -16.74
C GLY A 491 -2.97 -15.63 -17.18
N GLU A 492 -3.72 -16.23 -18.10
CA GLU A 492 -5.07 -15.75 -18.42
C GLU A 492 -6.01 -15.99 -17.23
N GLY A 493 -6.97 -15.09 -17.02
CA GLY A 493 -7.93 -15.19 -15.91
C GLY A 493 -8.37 -13.84 -15.35
N HIS A 494 -9.07 -13.87 -14.23
CA HIS A 494 -9.56 -12.70 -13.50
C HIS A 494 -8.67 -12.30 -12.31
N GLY A 495 -7.49 -12.90 -12.17
CA GLY A 495 -6.49 -12.55 -11.16
C GLY A 495 -6.82 -13.08 -9.77
N VAL A 496 -6.24 -12.44 -8.76
CA VAL A 496 -6.51 -12.78 -7.35
C VAL A 496 -7.66 -11.91 -6.86
N SER A 497 -8.83 -12.53 -6.78
CA SER A 497 -10.09 -11.94 -6.39
C SER A 497 -10.42 -12.15 -4.91
N VAL A 498 -11.12 -11.18 -4.33
CA VAL A 498 -11.86 -11.32 -3.06
C VAL A 498 -13.33 -11.07 -3.33
N GLY A 499 -14.19 -12.04 -3.00
CA GLY A 499 -15.64 -11.98 -3.13
C GLY A 499 -16.21 -12.67 -4.38
N SER A 500 -17.50 -12.51 -4.69
CA SER A 500 -18.29 -11.33 -4.29
C SER A 500 -18.93 -11.34 -2.90
N TYR A 501 -18.94 -12.47 -2.18
CA TYR A 501 -19.34 -12.46 -0.76
C TYR A 501 -18.11 -12.32 0.11
N THR A 502 -18.08 -11.27 0.93
CA THR A 502 -16.83 -10.77 1.53
C THR A 502 -16.91 -10.65 3.05
N SER A 503 -18.06 -10.96 3.66
CA SER A 503 -18.22 -10.91 5.12
C SER A 503 -17.10 -11.67 5.85
N ASN A 504 -16.44 -11.00 6.78
CA ASN A 504 -15.35 -11.50 7.63
C ASN A 504 -14.12 -12.02 6.88
N VAL A 505 -13.87 -11.60 5.63
CA VAL A 505 -12.60 -11.86 4.95
C VAL A 505 -11.51 -10.97 5.52
N ASN A 506 -10.46 -11.57 6.09
CA ASN A 506 -9.32 -10.81 6.59
C ASN A 506 -8.01 -11.58 6.48
N ASN A 507 -6.89 -10.86 6.54
CA ASN A 507 -5.55 -11.44 6.51
C ASN A 507 -5.28 -12.22 5.22
N VAL A 508 -5.41 -11.54 4.08
CA VAL A 508 -5.06 -12.09 2.75
C VAL A 508 -3.72 -11.50 2.31
N PHE A 509 -2.75 -12.38 2.08
CA PHE A 509 -1.37 -12.02 1.73
C PHE A 509 -0.99 -12.60 0.38
N VAL A 510 -0.53 -11.76 -0.54
CA VAL A 510 0.07 -12.18 -1.81
C VAL A 510 1.48 -11.66 -1.88
N ASP A 511 2.46 -12.53 -2.08
CA ASP A 511 3.86 -12.15 -2.09
C ASP A 511 4.67 -12.88 -3.17
N ASN A 512 5.58 -12.15 -3.83
CA ASN A 512 6.48 -12.70 -4.83
C ASN A 512 5.74 -13.41 -5.98
N CYS A 513 4.75 -12.75 -6.57
CA CYS A 513 3.91 -13.30 -7.63
C CYS A 513 4.06 -12.54 -8.97
N SER A 514 3.69 -13.19 -10.06
CA SER A 514 3.64 -12.57 -11.39
C SER A 514 2.28 -12.75 -12.05
N PHE A 515 1.80 -11.72 -12.73
CA PHE A 515 0.58 -11.73 -13.54
C PHE A 515 0.93 -11.41 -14.99
N ASN A 516 0.42 -12.17 -15.95
CA ASN A 516 0.61 -11.89 -17.36
C ASN A 516 -0.63 -12.26 -18.18
N GLY A 517 -1.32 -11.25 -18.72
CA GLY A 517 -2.52 -11.44 -19.55
C GLY A 517 -3.84 -11.34 -18.77
N THR A 518 -3.85 -11.60 -17.46
CA THR A 518 -5.06 -11.50 -16.62
C THR A 518 -5.85 -10.21 -16.84
N SER A 519 -7.17 -10.31 -16.83
CA SER A 519 -8.07 -9.15 -16.87
C SER A 519 -7.94 -8.24 -15.64
N ASN A 520 -7.60 -8.80 -14.47
CA ASN A 520 -7.36 -8.03 -13.25
C ASN A 520 -6.13 -8.54 -12.51
N GLY A 521 -5.48 -7.68 -11.73
CA GLY A 521 -4.41 -8.07 -10.81
C GLY A 521 -5.01 -8.49 -9.47
N PHE A 522 -5.24 -7.52 -8.60
CA PHE A 522 -5.96 -7.70 -7.33
C PHE A 522 -7.37 -7.14 -7.46
N ARG A 523 -8.38 -7.99 -7.25
CA ARG A 523 -9.79 -7.65 -7.49
C ARG A 523 -10.65 -7.89 -6.25
N LEU A 524 -10.86 -6.86 -5.44
CA LEU A 524 -11.71 -6.90 -4.25
C LEU A 524 -13.11 -6.42 -4.65
N LYS A 525 -14.07 -7.33 -4.73
CA LYS A 525 -15.41 -7.08 -5.28
C LYS A 525 -16.46 -7.47 -4.23
N SER A 526 -17.33 -6.54 -3.88
CA SER A 526 -18.49 -6.82 -3.02
C SER A 526 -19.69 -6.01 -3.45
N ALA A 527 -20.86 -6.39 -2.93
CA ALA A 527 -22.09 -5.63 -3.05
C ALA A 527 -22.54 -5.11 -1.67
N ILE A 528 -23.41 -4.10 -1.66
CA ILE A 528 -23.89 -3.43 -0.44
C ILE A 528 -24.45 -4.39 0.63
N ASP A 529 -24.88 -5.58 0.24
CA ASP A 529 -25.49 -6.60 1.09
C ASP A 529 -24.64 -7.88 1.28
N ARG A 530 -23.37 -7.89 0.87
CA ARG A 530 -22.52 -9.09 0.85
C ARG A 530 -21.26 -9.02 1.72
N GLY A 531 -21.06 -7.90 2.39
CA GLY A 531 -19.82 -7.58 3.08
C GLY A 531 -19.89 -7.59 4.60
N GLY A 532 -19.01 -6.80 5.23
CA GLY A 532 -18.90 -6.61 6.67
C GLY A 532 -17.61 -7.24 7.24
N ASN A 533 -16.82 -6.45 7.97
CA ASN A 533 -15.56 -6.87 8.62
C ASN A 533 -14.41 -7.29 7.68
N GLU A 534 -14.36 -6.74 6.47
CA GLU A 534 -13.23 -6.90 5.55
C GLU A 534 -12.03 -6.07 6.01
N THR A 535 -10.91 -6.72 6.31
CA THR A 535 -9.71 -5.98 6.75
C THR A 535 -8.40 -6.72 6.52
N THR A 536 -7.33 -5.97 6.29
CA THR A 536 -5.94 -6.48 6.20
C THR A 536 -5.71 -7.30 4.95
N PHE A 537 -5.33 -6.58 3.90
CA PHE A 537 -4.93 -7.11 2.61
C PHE A 537 -3.53 -6.60 2.29
N TYR A 538 -2.58 -7.49 2.07
CA TYR A 538 -1.20 -7.13 1.82
C TYR A 538 -0.67 -7.83 0.59
N TYR A 539 -0.26 -7.01 -0.38
CA TYR A 539 0.21 -7.46 -1.68
C TYR A 539 1.61 -6.92 -1.89
N SER A 540 2.62 -7.79 -2.02
CA SER A 540 4.02 -7.38 -2.12
C SER A 540 4.85 -8.09 -3.17
N ASN A 541 5.85 -7.39 -3.70
CA ASN A 541 6.86 -7.95 -4.61
C ASN A 541 6.19 -8.60 -5.84
N VAL A 542 5.37 -7.84 -6.56
CA VAL A 542 4.58 -8.34 -7.68
C VAL A 542 4.93 -7.63 -8.98
N THR A 543 5.00 -8.40 -10.07
CA THR A 543 5.09 -7.86 -11.43
C THR A 543 3.82 -8.20 -12.19
N MET A 544 3.22 -7.19 -12.83
CA MET A 544 2.02 -7.31 -13.65
C MET A 544 2.32 -6.86 -15.08
N GLU A 545 2.23 -7.77 -16.03
CA GLU A 545 2.41 -7.50 -17.46
C GLU A 545 1.08 -7.66 -18.19
N ASN A 546 0.71 -6.68 -19.02
CA ASN A 546 -0.51 -6.75 -19.84
C ASN A 546 -1.80 -6.95 -19.04
N VAL A 547 -1.80 -6.62 -17.74
CA VAL A 547 -2.98 -6.76 -16.89
C VAL A 547 -3.96 -5.64 -17.16
N SER A 548 -5.21 -5.95 -17.50
CA SER A 548 -6.17 -4.92 -17.91
C SER A 548 -6.52 -3.93 -16.80
N THR A 549 -6.83 -4.42 -15.59
CA THR A 549 -7.11 -3.60 -14.39
C THR A 549 -6.30 -4.12 -13.18
N PRO A 550 -5.13 -3.54 -12.87
CA PRO A 550 -4.19 -4.11 -11.90
C PRO A 550 -4.72 -4.03 -10.46
N PHE A 551 -5.47 -2.98 -10.15
CA PHE A 551 -6.07 -2.75 -8.85
C PHE A 551 -7.55 -2.45 -9.05
N ALA A 552 -8.43 -3.37 -8.65
CA ALA A 552 -9.87 -3.23 -8.73
C ALA A 552 -10.47 -3.42 -7.34
N ILE A 553 -11.06 -2.38 -6.75
CA ILE A 553 -11.73 -2.43 -5.45
C ILE A 553 -13.10 -1.81 -5.63
N THR A 554 -14.16 -2.60 -5.49
CA THR A 554 -15.54 -2.12 -5.67
C THR A 554 -16.49 -2.66 -4.62
N SER A 555 -17.41 -1.80 -4.19
CA SER A 555 -18.54 -2.14 -3.32
C SER A 555 -19.88 -2.17 -4.07
N TRP A 556 -19.85 -2.08 -5.41
CA TRP A 556 -21.02 -1.97 -6.29
C TRP A 556 -21.17 -3.19 -7.23
N TYR A 557 -20.55 -4.33 -6.89
CA TYR A 557 -20.61 -5.51 -7.73
C TYR A 557 -22.07 -6.00 -7.95
N PRO A 558 -22.46 -6.42 -9.18
CA PRO A 558 -21.62 -6.64 -10.36
C PRO A 558 -21.37 -5.41 -11.24
N LYS A 559 -22.01 -4.26 -10.95
CA LYS A 559 -21.97 -3.12 -11.84
C LYS A 559 -22.03 -1.80 -11.09
N GLU A 560 -21.09 -0.94 -11.44
CA GLU A 560 -20.98 0.38 -10.83
C GLU A 560 -22.19 1.24 -11.21
N PRO A 561 -22.61 2.17 -10.32
CA PRO A 561 -23.79 2.97 -10.57
C PRO A 561 -23.64 3.80 -11.85
N THR A 562 -24.72 3.90 -12.63
CA THR A 562 -24.78 4.77 -13.80
C THR A 562 -24.91 6.23 -13.42
N ALA A 563 -25.47 6.50 -12.24
CA ALA A 563 -25.55 7.82 -11.66
C ALA A 563 -24.14 8.36 -11.39
N SER A 564 -23.97 9.68 -11.58
CA SER A 564 -22.72 10.34 -11.22
C SER A 564 -22.42 10.09 -9.74
N PRO A 565 -21.15 9.88 -9.34
CA PRO A 565 -20.78 9.83 -7.93
C PRO A 565 -21.32 11.03 -7.13
N SER A 566 -21.48 12.19 -7.77
CA SER A 566 -22.01 13.41 -7.15
C SER A 566 -23.48 13.42 -6.77
N THR A 567 -24.24 12.47 -7.31
CA THR A 567 -25.67 12.35 -7.01
C THR A 567 -25.97 11.21 -6.06
N LEU A 568 -24.95 10.44 -5.66
CA LEU A 568 -25.11 9.34 -4.71
C LEU A 568 -25.24 9.90 -3.29
N THR A 569 -26.19 9.35 -2.54
CA THR A 569 -26.45 9.72 -1.14
C THR A 569 -26.07 8.55 -0.22
N PRO A 570 -25.51 8.81 0.98
CA PRO A 570 -25.20 7.75 1.93
C PRO A 570 -26.41 6.90 2.30
N GLY A 571 -26.26 5.58 2.13
CA GLY A 571 -27.22 4.58 2.58
C GLY A 571 -27.14 4.28 4.08
N THR A 572 -27.96 3.32 4.53
CA THR A 572 -27.88 2.80 5.91
C THR A 572 -26.77 1.77 6.00
N VAL A 573 -25.84 1.95 6.94
CA VAL A 573 -24.83 0.93 7.26
C VAL A 573 -25.47 -0.23 8.00
N THR A 574 -25.32 -1.44 7.50
CA THR A 574 -25.75 -2.70 8.11
C THR A 574 -24.55 -3.60 8.40
N SER A 575 -24.78 -4.74 9.05
CA SER A 575 -23.73 -5.75 9.26
C SER A 575 -23.22 -6.38 7.96
N THR A 576 -23.92 -6.18 6.84
CA THR A 576 -23.54 -6.69 5.52
C THR A 576 -23.00 -5.60 4.58
N THR A 577 -22.89 -4.36 5.04
CA THR A 577 -22.23 -3.29 4.27
C THR A 577 -20.73 -3.56 4.17
N PRO A 578 -20.11 -3.57 2.97
CA PRO A 578 -18.67 -3.77 2.81
C PRO A 578 -17.85 -2.69 3.53
N THR A 579 -16.73 -3.09 4.14
CA THR A 579 -15.93 -2.23 5.04
C THR A 579 -14.44 -2.18 4.70
N TRP A 580 -14.05 -2.37 3.43
CA TRP A 580 -12.66 -2.43 2.95
C TRP A 580 -11.66 -1.54 3.72
N LYS A 581 -10.76 -2.16 4.49
CA LYS A 581 -9.80 -1.52 5.39
C LYS A 581 -8.41 -2.14 5.26
N ASN A 582 -7.38 -1.31 5.43
CA ASN A 582 -5.98 -1.72 5.59
C ASN A 582 -5.50 -2.53 4.39
N ILE A 583 -5.32 -1.84 3.26
CA ILE A 583 -4.92 -2.43 2.00
C ILE A 583 -3.57 -1.83 1.61
N THR A 584 -2.54 -2.68 1.53
CA THR A 584 -1.19 -2.22 1.22
C THR A 584 -0.68 -2.96 -0.01
N PHE A 585 -0.27 -2.18 -1.00
CA PHE A 585 0.43 -2.61 -2.21
C PHE A 585 1.89 -2.15 -2.10
N LYS A 586 2.84 -3.08 -2.09
CA LYS A 586 4.25 -2.78 -1.89
C LYS A 586 5.17 -3.38 -2.95
N ASN A 587 6.13 -2.62 -3.46
CA ASN A 587 7.12 -3.12 -4.44
C ASN A 587 6.43 -3.79 -5.64
N ILE A 588 5.54 -3.05 -6.30
CA ILE A 588 4.75 -3.58 -7.41
C ILE A 588 5.09 -2.82 -8.69
N THR A 589 5.37 -3.56 -9.76
CA THR A 589 5.56 -2.98 -11.09
C THR A 589 4.43 -3.44 -12.00
N VAL A 590 3.74 -2.49 -12.62
CA VAL A 590 2.66 -2.74 -13.57
C VAL A 590 3.04 -2.13 -14.92
N ASN A 591 3.01 -2.95 -15.96
CA ASN A 591 3.40 -2.59 -17.31
C ASN A 591 2.26 -2.85 -18.29
N ASN A 592 2.11 -1.95 -19.26
CA ASN A 592 1.15 -2.04 -20.37
C ASN A 592 -0.31 -2.31 -19.93
N SER A 593 -0.77 -1.65 -18.87
CA SER A 593 -2.14 -1.84 -18.40
C SER A 593 -3.17 -1.01 -19.17
N ALA A 594 -4.43 -1.47 -19.25
CA ALA A 594 -5.51 -0.71 -19.89
C ALA A 594 -5.94 0.50 -19.04
N ASN A 595 -5.88 0.40 -17.71
CA ASN A 595 -6.11 1.51 -16.78
C ASN A 595 -5.25 1.35 -15.50
N ALA A 596 -4.98 2.43 -14.78
CA ALA A 596 -4.14 2.37 -13.59
C ALA A 596 -4.84 1.78 -12.36
N GLY A 597 -6.17 1.62 -12.39
CA GLY A 597 -6.97 1.01 -11.34
C GLY A 597 -8.36 1.62 -11.20
N VAL A 598 -9.24 0.93 -10.47
CA VAL A 598 -10.59 1.37 -10.12
C VAL A 598 -10.83 1.12 -8.64
N LEU A 599 -11.00 2.19 -7.88
CA LEU A 599 -11.36 2.15 -6.46
C LEU A 599 -12.71 2.86 -6.29
N TYR A 600 -13.73 2.12 -5.89
CA TYR A 600 -15.10 2.59 -5.82
C TYR A 600 -15.80 2.09 -4.54
N GLY A 601 -15.75 2.90 -3.49
CA GLY A 601 -16.45 2.65 -2.22
C GLY A 601 -17.93 3.06 -2.23
N LEU A 602 -18.57 2.93 -1.06
CA LEU A 602 -19.92 3.47 -0.83
C LEU A 602 -19.83 4.84 -0.15
N PRO A 603 -20.76 5.78 -0.40
CA PRO A 603 -20.78 7.06 0.32
C PRO A 603 -20.91 6.92 1.85
N GLU A 604 -21.57 5.86 2.33
CA GLU A 604 -21.73 5.50 3.74
C GLU A 604 -20.60 4.61 4.30
N SER A 605 -19.78 4.01 3.43
CA SER A 605 -18.68 3.11 3.81
C SER A 605 -17.54 3.24 2.82
N LEU A 606 -16.69 4.24 3.07
CA LEU A 606 -15.53 4.54 2.24
C LEU A 606 -14.55 3.35 2.26
N ILE A 607 -13.82 3.14 1.16
CA ILE A 607 -12.60 2.34 1.20
C ILE A 607 -11.58 3.11 2.03
N THR A 608 -10.96 2.47 3.03
CA THR A 608 -10.08 3.18 3.98
C THR A 608 -8.68 2.58 4.06
N ASN A 609 -7.68 3.46 4.24
CA ASN A 609 -6.29 3.09 4.46
C ASN A 609 -5.71 2.23 3.32
N VAL A 610 -5.58 2.85 2.15
CA VAL A 610 -4.99 2.23 0.96
C VAL A 610 -3.61 2.83 0.72
N VAL A 611 -2.58 2.00 0.77
CA VAL A 611 -1.18 2.44 0.66
C VAL A 611 -0.53 1.83 -0.58
N PHE A 612 -0.01 2.68 -1.46
CA PHE A 612 0.87 2.33 -2.56
C PHE A 612 2.30 2.69 -2.17
N ASP A 613 3.11 1.70 -1.81
CA ASP A 613 4.49 1.85 -1.37
C ASP A 613 5.46 1.29 -2.43
N ASN A 614 6.25 2.15 -3.05
CA ASN A 614 7.14 1.77 -4.15
C ASN A 614 6.39 0.99 -5.26
N VAL A 615 5.27 1.56 -5.72
CA VAL A 615 4.46 1.00 -6.80
C VAL A 615 4.61 1.83 -8.06
N LYS A 616 4.98 1.19 -9.17
CA LYS A 616 5.17 1.83 -10.47
C LYS A 616 4.11 1.33 -11.44
N ILE A 617 3.27 2.22 -11.94
CA ILE A 617 2.17 1.87 -12.83
C ILE A 617 2.37 2.52 -14.20
N SER A 618 2.41 1.73 -15.26
CA SER A 618 2.30 2.20 -16.65
C SER A 618 0.98 1.74 -17.24
N ALA A 619 0.11 2.69 -17.57
CA ALA A 619 -1.25 2.40 -18.05
C ALA A 619 -1.70 3.34 -19.17
N LYS A 620 -2.73 2.93 -19.92
CA LYS A 620 -3.34 3.76 -20.98
C LYS A 620 -4.31 4.80 -20.45
N LYS A 621 -4.93 4.57 -19.29
CA LYS A 621 -5.89 5.47 -18.63
C LYS A 621 -5.56 5.60 -17.14
N GLY A 622 -5.91 6.75 -16.55
CA GLY A 622 -5.73 7.00 -15.12
C GLY A 622 -6.57 6.12 -14.21
N MET A 623 -6.27 6.19 -12.91
CA MET A 623 -6.97 5.48 -11.85
C MET A 623 -8.27 6.23 -11.49
N VAL A 624 -9.38 5.52 -11.37
CA VAL A 624 -10.62 6.08 -10.81
C VAL A 624 -10.60 5.88 -9.30
N ALA A 625 -10.82 6.94 -8.52
CA ALA A 625 -10.85 6.89 -7.06
C ALA A 625 -12.09 7.63 -6.53
N ASN A 626 -13.10 6.85 -6.14
CA ASN A 626 -14.38 7.32 -5.64
C ASN A 626 -14.65 6.71 -4.26
N PHE A 627 -15.05 7.56 -3.30
CA PHE A 627 -15.38 7.15 -1.93
C PHE A 627 -14.23 6.38 -1.26
N VAL A 628 -13.02 6.91 -1.36
CA VAL A 628 -11.80 6.36 -0.73
C VAL A 628 -11.25 7.38 0.26
N THR A 629 -10.73 6.99 1.41
CA THR A 629 -10.03 7.91 2.32
C THR A 629 -8.74 7.31 2.86
N GLY A 630 -7.71 8.15 3.00
CA GLY A 630 -6.36 7.70 3.31
C GLY A 630 -5.75 6.90 2.15
N LEU A 631 -5.85 7.41 0.92
CA LEU A 631 -5.14 6.89 -0.24
C LEU A 631 -3.75 7.52 -0.31
N VAL A 632 -2.71 6.75 -0.04
CA VAL A 632 -1.33 7.24 0.13
C VAL A 632 -0.43 6.62 -0.92
N PHE A 633 0.35 7.45 -1.61
CA PHE A 633 1.42 7.03 -2.50
C PHE A 633 2.77 7.43 -1.88
N GLN A 634 3.64 6.47 -1.57
CA GLN A 634 4.90 6.75 -0.89
C GLN A 634 6.07 6.00 -1.51
N ASN A 635 7.29 6.31 -1.06
CA ASN A 635 8.52 5.67 -1.55
C ASN A 635 8.61 5.68 -3.08
N CYS A 636 8.31 6.87 -3.63
CA CYS A 636 8.33 7.17 -5.06
C CYS A 636 7.27 6.43 -5.89
N SER A 637 6.19 5.93 -5.30
CA SER A 637 5.06 5.40 -6.08
C SER A 637 4.60 6.39 -7.15
N SER A 638 4.36 5.90 -8.37
CA SER A 638 4.12 6.73 -9.54
C SER A 638 3.16 6.06 -10.53
N ILE A 639 2.38 6.88 -11.23
CA ILE A 639 1.51 6.46 -12.32
C ILE A 639 1.95 7.20 -13.59
N SER A 640 2.28 6.44 -14.63
CA SER A 640 2.64 6.95 -15.94
C SER A 640 1.51 6.66 -16.91
N ILE A 641 0.92 7.72 -17.46
CA ILE A 641 -0.12 7.67 -18.48
C ILE A 641 0.29 8.53 -19.67
N PRO A 642 0.07 8.07 -20.92
CA PRO A 642 0.41 8.88 -22.09
C PRO A 642 -0.42 10.16 -22.21
N ASN A 643 -1.72 10.09 -21.86
CA ASN A 643 -2.67 11.20 -21.97
C ASN A 643 -3.73 11.11 -20.86
N GLY A 644 -4.17 12.26 -20.33
CA GLY A 644 -5.21 12.34 -19.29
C GLY A 644 -4.65 12.63 -17.90
N ASP A 645 -5.50 12.55 -16.88
CA ASP A 645 -5.11 12.64 -15.47
C ASP A 645 -4.74 11.26 -14.91
N ALA A 646 -3.66 11.18 -14.14
CA ALA A 646 -3.16 9.94 -13.56
C ALA A 646 -4.12 9.34 -12.54
N ILE A 647 -4.82 10.20 -11.79
CA ILE A 647 -5.92 9.85 -10.91
C ILE A 647 -7.07 10.79 -11.23
N ILE A 648 -8.24 10.21 -11.43
CA ILE A 648 -9.51 10.91 -11.66
C ILE A 648 -10.31 10.76 -10.35
N PRO A 649 -10.11 11.65 -9.36
CA PRO A 649 -10.86 11.60 -8.13
C PRO A 649 -12.26 12.18 -8.32
N TYR A 650 -13.24 11.62 -7.64
CA TYR A 650 -14.48 12.37 -7.40
C TYR A 650 -14.28 13.36 -6.23
N LYS A 651 -14.63 14.64 -6.39
CA LYS A 651 -14.67 15.59 -5.27
C LYS A 651 -16.09 15.68 -4.72
N ALA A 652 -16.38 14.89 -3.69
CA ALA A 652 -17.64 14.95 -2.97
C ALA A 652 -17.58 16.08 -1.94
N GLU A 653 -18.00 17.30 -2.30
CA GLU A 653 -18.16 18.39 -1.32
C GLU A 653 -19.14 18.00 -0.19
N THR A 654 -20.02 17.03 -0.44
CA THR A 654 -21.07 16.54 0.47
C THR A 654 -20.66 15.34 1.33
N VAL A 655 -19.54 14.65 1.06
CA VAL A 655 -19.07 13.50 1.86
C VAL A 655 -17.72 13.86 2.50
N ASN A 656 -17.80 14.38 3.72
CA ASN A 656 -16.65 14.91 4.46
C ASN A 656 -15.54 13.84 4.62
N GLY A 657 -14.30 14.18 4.24
CA GLY A 657 -13.14 13.28 4.35
C GLY A 657 -12.96 12.27 3.21
N SER A 658 -13.81 12.27 2.19
CA SER A 658 -13.65 11.44 0.98
C SER A 658 -12.55 11.99 0.06
N ASN A 659 -11.84 11.07 -0.59
CA ASN A 659 -10.78 11.23 -1.58
C ASN A 659 -9.59 12.08 -1.12
N THR A 660 -9.16 11.83 0.12
CA THR A 660 -7.88 12.30 0.65
C THR A 660 -6.74 11.50 0.03
N ILE A 661 -6.14 12.09 -1.01
CA ILE A 661 -5.01 11.53 -1.76
C ILE A 661 -3.74 12.28 -1.37
N SER A 662 -2.67 11.54 -1.08
CA SER A 662 -1.39 12.14 -0.71
C SER A 662 -0.21 11.44 -1.40
N GLY A 663 0.89 12.18 -1.55
CA GLY A 663 2.16 11.65 -2.02
C GLY A 663 2.31 11.52 -3.55
N ILE A 664 1.30 11.89 -4.33
CA ILE A 664 1.32 11.89 -5.81
C ILE A 664 0.60 13.12 -6.38
N ASN A 665 1.08 13.62 -7.51
CA ASN A 665 0.37 14.59 -8.32
C ASN A 665 -0.73 13.87 -9.12
N THR A 666 -2.00 14.19 -8.87
CA THR A 666 -3.13 13.47 -9.47
C THR A 666 -3.26 13.67 -10.98
N THR A 667 -2.71 14.75 -11.55
CA THR A 667 -2.74 14.99 -13.00
C THR A 667 -1.59 14.25 -13.67
N THR A 668 -0.35 14.45 -13.21
CA THR A 668 0.83 13.91 -13.90
C THR A 668 1.24 12.52 -13.46
N GLY A 669 0.78 12.08 -12.27
CA GLY A 669 1.15 10.81 -11.64
C GLY A 669 2.58 10.76 -11.11
N VAL A 670 3.28 11.90 -11.11
CA VAL A 670 4.63 12.05 -10.51
C VAL A 670 4.50 12.10 -8.98
N PRO A 671 5.35 11.39 -8.21
CA PRO A 671 5.35 11.46 -6.75
C PRO A 671 5.63 12.89 -6.26
N THR A 672 4.91 13.36 -5.23
CA THR A 672 5.16 14.69 -4.63
C THR A 672 6.35 14.67 -3.66
N SER A 673 6.69 13.49 -3.14
CA SER A 673 7.92 13.26 -2.40
C SER A 673 8.46 11.88 -2.77
N CYS A 674 9.77 11.78 -2.88
CA CYS A 674 10.45 10.56 -3.27
C CYS A 674 11.56 10.29 -2.26
N ASN A 675 11.17 9.68 -1.14
CA ASN A 675 12.05 9.31 -0.04
C ASN A 675 12.40 7.83 -0.13
N LEU A 676 12.97 7.39 -1.26
CA LEU A 676 13.72 6.15 -1.21
C LEU A 676 15.01 6.47 -0.43
N SER A 677 15.11 5.96 0.80
CA SER A 677 16.33 6.02 1.63
C SER A 677 17.57 5.47 0.92
N VAL A 678 17.37 4.83 -0.23
CA VAL A 678 18.38 4.49 -1.23
C VAL A 678 17.79 4.78 -2.61
N LYS A 679 18.35 5.72 -3.38
CA LYS A 679 18.01 5.89 -4.82
C LYS A 679 17.89 4.52 -5.48
N ASP A 680 16.69 4.20 -5.99
CA ASP A 680 16.51 3.11 -6.94
C ASP A 680 17.41 3.38 -8.14
N VAL A 681 18.35 2.48 -8.38
CA VAL A 681 19.19 2.53 -9.56
C VAL A 681 18.44 1.83 -10.67
N ASN A 682 17.41 2.50 -11.20
CA ASN A 682 16.74 2.08 -12.42
C ASN A 682 17.64 2.40 -13.62
N PHE A 683 18.30 1.37 -14.16
CA PHE A 683 18.75 1.41 -15.55
C PHE A 683 17.84 0.52 -16.36
N THR A 684 17.35 1.09 -17.45
CA THR A 684 16.30 0.64 -18.36
C THR A 684 16.55 -0.70 -19.08
N ASN A 685 17.35 -1.64 -18.55
CA ASN A 685 17.60 -2.95 -19.16
C ASN A 685 18.03 -4.04 -18.16
N LYS A 686 17.20 -5.10 -18.04
CA LYS A 686 17.52 -6.53 -17.84
C LYS A 686 18.72 -6.89 -16.92
N PHE A 687 18.76 -6.31 -15.73
CA PHE A 687 19.73 -6.65 -14.69
C PHE A 687 19.05 -6.57 -13.32
N SER A 688 18.98 -7.68 -12.59
CA SER A 688 18.30 -7.73 -11.28
C SER A 688 19.01 -8.62 -10.26
N PHE A 689 18.65 -8.41 -8.99
CA PHE A 689 19.15 -9.13 -7.82
C PHE A 689 17.97 -9.43 -6.93
N TYR A 690 17.74 -10.69 -6.61
CA TYR A 690 16.64 -11.08 -5.74
C TYR A 690 17.00 -12.25 -4.82
N PRO A 691 16.75 -12.15 -3.50
CA PRO A 691 16.30 -10.95 -2.81
C PRO A 691 17.44 -9.95 -2.62
N ASN A 692 17.13 -8.66 -2.62
CA ASN A 692 18.02 -7.60 -2.14
C ASN A 692 17.15 -6.58 -1.38
N PRO A 693 17.23 -6.49 -0.04
CA PRO A 693 18.24 -7.08 0.85
C PRO A 693 18.26 -8.62 0.91
N VAL A 694 19.45 -9.18 1.09
CA VAL A 694 19.69 -10.63 1.22
C VAL A 694 19.46 -11.03 2.68
N LYS A 695 18.22 -11.40 3.00
CA LYS A 695 17.81 -11.83 4.36
C LYS A 695 18.35 -13.20 4.75
N GLY A 696 18.57 -14.08 3.77
CA GLY A 696 19.18 -15.40 3.96
C GLY A 696 20.67 -15.40 3.63
N ASN A 697 21.16 -16.56 3.20
CA ASN A 697 22.51 -16.67 2.65
C ASN A 697 22.52 -16.54 1.13
N ASP A 698 21.39 -16.69 0.45
CA ASP A 698 21.38 -16.75 -1.01
C ASP A 698 20.63 -15.59 -1.65
N PHE A 699 21.17 -15.08 -2.76
CA PHE A 699 20.45 -14.22 -3.70
C PHE A 699 20.82 -14.56 -5.13
N THR A 700 19.87 -14.40 -6.04
CA THR A 700 20.05 -14.66 -7.46
C THR A 700 20.28 -13.36 -8.21
N VAL A 701 21.34 -13.36 -9.00
CA VAL A 701 21.60 -12.37 -10.04
C VAL A 701 20.93 -12.83 -11.31
N SER A 702 20.24 -11.92 -11.99
CA SER A 702 19.72 -12.14 -13.35
C SER A 702 20.23 -11.06 -14.30
N THR A 703 20.66 -11.46 -15.49
CA THR A 703 21.26 -10.62 -16.53
C THR A 703 20.59 -10.87 -17.89
N ASP A 704 20.91 -10.06 -18.90
CA ASP A 704 20.44 -10.26 -20.29
C ASP A 704 21.31 -11.21 -21.11
N THR A 705 22.51 -11.50 -20.62
CA THR A 705 23.53 -12.32 -21.27
C THR A 705 24.22 -13.18 -20.23
N GLY A 706 24.88 -14.26 -20.65
CA GLY A 706 25.53 -15.20 -19.74
C GLY A 706 26.51 -14.50 -18.80
N ILE A 707 26.58 -15.00 -17.57
CA ILE A 707 27.45 -14.50 -16.53
C ILE A 707 28.77 -15.25 -16.63
N GLU A 708 29.86 -14.52 -16.85
CA GLU A 708 31.22 -15.07 -16.98
C GLU A 708 31.92 -15.08 -15.62
N LYS A 709 31.74 -14.01 -14.83
CA LYS A 709 32.43 -13.82 -13.54
C LYS A 709 31.68 -12.87 -12.63
N ILE A 710 31.75 -13.15 -11.33
CA ILE A 710 31.19 -12.30 -10.27
C ILE A 710 32.28 -11.98 -9.25
N VAL A 711 32.34 -10.71 -8.82
CA VAL A 711 33.24 -10.20 -7.79
C VAL A 711 32.46 -9.34 -6.80
N ILE A 712 32.63 -9.55 -5.51
CA ILE A 712 31.96 -8.80 -4.45
C ILE A 712 33.01 -8.10 -3.58
N TYR A 713 32.76 -6.83 -3.29
CA TYR A 713 33.59 -5.95 -2.47
C TYR A 713 32.79 -5.43 -1.26
N ASN A 714 33.47 -5.16 -0.15
CA ASN A 714 32.88 -4.39 0.95
C ASN A 714 32.91 -2.87 0.64
N LEU A 715 32.35 -2.07 1.55
CA LEU A 715 32.33 -0.60 1.43
C LEU A 715 33.72 0.07 1.36
N PHE A 716 34.76 -0.60 1.84
CA PHE A 716 36.14 -0.09 1.79
C PHE A 716 36.85 -0.47 0.48
N GLY A 717 36.13 -1.08 -0.47
CA GLY A 717 36.69 -1.54 -1.74
C GLY A 717 37.51 -2.83 -1.63
N ALA A 718 37.54 -3.48 -0.46
CA ALA A 718 38.22 -4.77 -0.32
C ALA A 718 37.38 -5.89 -0.93
N LYS A 719 37.99 -6.72 -1.77
CA LYS A 719 37.34 -7.88 -2.39
C LYS A 719 37.06 -8.95 -1.34
N ILE A 720 35.78 -9.29 -1.16
CA ILE A 720 35.29 -10.26 -0.17
C ILE A 720 35.01 -11.62 -0.80
N LYS A 721 34.52 -11.65 -2.04
CA LYS A 721 34.24 -12.89 -2.74
C LYS A 721 34.49 -12.74 -4.23
N GLU A 722 34.98 -13.79 -4.86
CA GLU A 722 35.13 -13.90 -6.30
C GLU A 722 34.72 -15.30 -6.72
N MET A 723 33.95 -15.40 -7.79
CA MET A 723 33.48 -16.69 -8.30
C MET A 723 33.31 -16.66 -9.81
N LYS A 724 33.47 -17.84 -10.41
CA LYS A 724 33.20 -18.03 -11.82
C LYS A 724 31.69 -17.90 -12.05
N GLY A 725 31.34 -17.24 -13.14
CA GLY A 725 30.02 -17.26 -13.70
C GLY A 725 29.61 -18.66 -14.17
N ASN A 726 28.31 -18.92 -14.32
CA ASN A 726 27.79 -20.19 -14.81
C ASN A 726 27.42 -20.17 -16.29
N ASP A 727 27.85 -19.14 -17.04
CA ASP A 727 27.56 -18.90 -18.45
C ASP A 727 26.04 -18.85 -18.76
N SER A 728 25.20 -18.72 -17.71
CA SER A 728 23.76 -18.59 -17.79
C SER A 728 23.34 -17.15 -17.47
N THR A 729 22.13 -16.78 -17.85
CA THR A 729 21.54 -15.46 -17.53
C THR A 729 21.12 -15.33 -16.07
N GLN A 730 21.25 -16.40 -15.27
CA GLN A 730 20.96 -16.36 -13.84
C GLN A 730 21.96 -17.17 -13.04
N GLN A 731 22.39 -16.63 -11.90
CA GLN A 731 23.24 -17.35 -10.96
C GLN A 731 22.90 -16.98 -9.52
N THR A 732 22.64 -18.00 -8.71
CA THR A 732 22.50 -17.86 -7.26
C THR A 732 23.87 -17.75 -6.60
N ILE A 733 23.99 -16.74 -5.75
CA ILE A 733 25.18 -16.40 -4.99
C ILE A 733 24.86 -16.61 -3.52
N ASN A 734 25.65 -17.47 -2.90
CA ASN A 734 25.67 -17.62 -1.47
C ASN A 734 26.61 -16.57 -0.82
N VAL A 735 26.19 -15.93 0.24
CA VAL A 735 26.92 -14.93 1.05
C VAL A 735 26.91 -15.33 2.52
N GLU A 736 26.88 -16.62 2.80
CA GLU A 736 27.09 -17.13 4.15
C GLU A 736 28.42 -16.59 4.72
N GLY A 737 28.37 -16.11 5.97
CA GLY A 737 29.51 -15.47 6.63
C GLY A 737 29.72 -14.00 6.32
N PHE A 738 28.94 -13.40 5.42
CA PHE A 738 28.95 -11.96 5.23
C PHE A 738 28.30 -11.28 6.44
N SER A 739 28.95 -10.24 6.98
CA SER A 739 28.37 -9.41 8.02
C SER A 739 27.19 -8.60 7.48
N VAL A 740 26.27 -8.22 8.36
CA VAL A 740 25.20 -7.29 8.02
C VAL A 740 25.81 -5.98 7.51
N GLY A 741 25.37 -5.51 6.35
CA GLY A 741 25.91 -4.29 5.75
C GLY A 741 25.79 -4.21 4.24
N TYR A 742 26.41 -3.18 3.69
CA TYR A 742 26.40 -2.90 2.25
C TYR A 742 27.61 -3.50 1.56
N TYR A 743 27.38 -4.03 0.37
CA TYR A 743 28.39 -4.63 -0.49
C TYR A 743 28.24 -4.10 -1.91
N PHE A 744 29.34 -4.07 -2.66
CA PHE A 744 29.34 -3.83 -4.09
C PHE A 744 29.56 -5.14 -4.83
N ILE A 745 28.71 -5.44 -5.80
CA ILE A 745 28.85 -6.59 -6.68
C ILE A 745 29.18 -6.11 -8.10
N GLN A 746 30.20 -6.71 -8.68
CA GLN A 746 30.65 -6.53 -10.04
C GLN A 746 30.45 -7.84 -10.80
N ILE A 747 29.79 -7.77 -11.95
CA ILE A 747 29.42 -8.92 -12.78
C ILE A 747 29.97 -8.66 -14.17
N ILE A 748 30.76 -9.60 -14.64
CA ILE A 748 31.33 -9.62 -15.99
C ILE A 748 30.49 -10.60 -16.78
N LEU A 749 29.93 -10.13 -17.87
CA LEU A 749 29.08 -10.90 -18.77
C LEU A 749 29.93 -11.48 -19.90
N ASP A 750 29.49 -12.58 -20.50
CA ASP A 750 30.24 -13.31 -21.55
C ASP A 750 30.53 -12.45 -22.80
N ASN A 751 29.80 -11.35 -22.97
CA ASN A 751 30.04 -10.35 -24.02
C ASN A 751 31.10 -9.29 -23.63
N GLY A 752 31.80 -9.49 -22.51
CA GLY A 752 32.82 -8.60 -21.96
C GLY A 752 32.29 -7.35 -21.25
N LYS A 753 30.95 -7.15 -21.15
CA LYS A 753 30.38 -6.00 -20.44
C LYS A 753 30.46 -6.22 -18.93
N ILE A 754 30.77 -5.14 -18.21
CA ILE A 754 30.83 -5.14 -16.76
C ILE A 754 29.64 -4.38 -16.19
N LYS A 755 28.92 -4.99 -15.26
CA LYS A 755 27.85 -4.38 -14.47
C LYS A 755 28.28 -4.30 -13.02
N THR A 756 28.21 -3.12 -12.40
CA THR A 756 28.53 -2.94 -10.99
C THR A 756 27.35 -2.31 -10.27
N THR A 757 26.94 -2.85 -9.13
CA THR A 757 25.91 -2.25 -8.28
C THR A 757 26.15 -2.60 -6.81
N LYS A 758 25.23 -2.19 -5.93
CA LYS A 758 25.22 -2.54 -4.51
C LYS A 758 24.13 -3.53 -4.15
N PHE A 759 24.40 -4.36 -3.14
CA PHE A 759 23.39 -5.14 -2.44
C PHE A 759 23.58 -5.01 -0.92
N ILE A 760 22.54 -5.37 -0.17
CA ILE A 760 22.51 -5.30 1.29
C ILE A 760 22.44 -6.72 1.83
N LYS A 761 23.33 -7.10 2.76
CA LYS A 761 23.14 -8.29 3.61
C LYS A 761 22.41 -7.81 4.87
N GLU A 762 21.24 -8.40 5.13
CA GLU A 762 20.49 -8.19 6.37
C GLU A 762 20.75 -9.30 7.40
#